data_AF-A0A166N226-F1
#
_entry.id   AF-A0A166N226-F1
#
_cell.length_a   1.000
_cell.length_b   1.000
_cell.length_c   1.000
_cell.angle_alpha   90.00
_cell.angle_beta   90.00
_cell.angle_gamma   90.00
#
_symmetry.space_group_name_H-M   'P 1'
#
loop_
_entity.id
_entity.type
_entity.pdbx_description
1 polymer ?
#
loop_
_entity_poly.entity_id
_entity_poly.type
_entity_poly.pdbx_seq_one_letter_code
_entity_poly.pdbx_strand_id
1 'polypeptide(L)'
;MDVSNDSLLDKLVDFPASEEGTKTDFKTAMQAMKIESVFDIAHMPQEQFARDLARHSDANGQQAYDNAVSYARQISRLYLEHQVSFGDAKRRIRRNADFESKSVPATYQTLFNENWEHFCHEGDIASIDSPVAYLRALYLFAGQLENSSRQPEKIPLDKRRPDLKELMLDHQSAFVSRPMLNIVNDTLSTHIQNHLNNTNNSKSVHEVLASEYYPFSLPYDLHHQQCLLGLGTDKPGLGELNYRVSLKLPFSHNAGVDHDLLKSRVDAQRHLSGLSPEQQKLLIMKFDIDANVETLKKAYGTENIERLGELEFFKERTGLTTEQVQQVLAQGKYSPRASANSPSSTHANYGASYINGLISGEKSKGVLKIAITENKAKEIINRSKPRFHRLQQMIRLQRWTGIPFAELDTLLVNALRSEGGSSTALNINTLRTLGVYRYLNQRYGILPEEFASFLHDMPTSACGDRTPLFDQVFNRTGLLDSPLQKKQTTALVTTDLKTFGYLSAGLGLSFTQDSLLLLAQQTEQYASLKHDLSTVSSLYRQARIARMFGLSPADSTRLARLLGGDKFSELLVTGALSDPNAQTTDILDVLMAMDWAVDWLGQSNRDMAQLCQLLACHNVDLPLEQNLQNRLDALRTPANTSAEQQLRLMESLLHDIADLSAEYLPSVMKMADTSVKSVYEDINARPQAMPASLTKILRAAKACRELHLSSSTLEILLNNPRFLASNNSGTLTLQTLYLLERFSLCARRQAQSEDTLLHYLRLTNEDDEADKTTSTPSKKDVNGLLAHLLNWTTDEVSCLTAQLPSKRAGSMEEVDWVMRCQACCESTGLSANILLKATDLTTDSNTSDWKDVGEAVVAACH
;
A
#
# COMPACT_ATOMS: atom_id res chain seq x y z
N MET A 1 -94.23 -30.69 -22.38
CA MET A 1 -94.47 -29.31 -22.82
C MET A 1 -93.34 -28.43 -22.32
N ASP A 2 -92.29 -28.13 -23.06
CA ASP A 2 -91.57 -28.68 -24.21
C ASP A 2 -90.28 -27.83 -24.24
N VAL A 3 -89.11 -28.44 -24.08
CA VAL A 3 -88.17 -28.86 -25.13
C VAL A 3 -87.45 -27.70 -25.85
N SER A 4 -86.12 -27.87 -25.90
CA SER A 4 -85.13 -27.32 -26.84
C SER A 4 -84.74 -25.84 -26.77
N ASN A 5 -83.56 -25.57 -26.24
CA ASN A 5 -82.41 -25.26 -27.09
C ASN A 5 -81.13 -25.26 -26.23
N ASP A 6 -80.24 -26.22 -26.52
CA ASP A 6 -78.77 -26.08 -26.47
C ASP A 6 -78.17 -27.48 -26.70
N SER A 7 -78.29 -27.98 -27.94
CA SER A 7 -77.78 -29.29 -28.34
C SER A 7 -76.91 -29.22 -29.60
N LEU A 8 -76.01 -28.24 -29.68
CA LEU A 8 -75.07 -28.15 -30.81
C LEU A 8 -73.61 -27.83 -30.44
N LEU A 9 -73.27 -27.58 -29.16
CA LEU A 9 -71.87 -27.39 -28.74
C LEU A 9 -71.21 -28.62 -28.10
N ASP A 10 -71.98 -29.61 -27.63
CA ASP A 10 -71.45 -30.89 -27.13
C ASP A 10 -71.07 -31.89 -28.24
N LYS A 11 -71.16 -31.50 -29.52
CA LYS A 11 -70.86 -32.36 -30.68
C LYS A 11 -69.55 -32.03 -31.40
N LEU A 12 -68.67 -31.21 -30.82
CA LEU A 12 -67.45 -30.75 -31.48
C LEU A 12 -66.14 -31.01 -30.71
N VAL A 13 -66.13 -32.00 -29.82
CA VAL A 13 -64.88 -32.61 -29.34
C VAL A 13 -64.95 -34.11 -29.53
N ASP A 14 -64.67 -34.54 -30.77
CA ASP A 14 -64.32 -35.92 -31.08
C ASP A 14 -63.02 -36.28 -30.35
N PHE A 15 -63.08 -37.27 -29.47
CA PHE A 15 -61.90 -38.03 -29.07
C PHE A 15 -61.86 -39.33 -29.89
N PRO A 16 -60.70 -39.70 -30.47
CA PRO A 16 -60.61 -40.90 -31.29
C PRO A 16 -60.88 -42.12 -30.41
N ALA A 17 -61.84 -42.92 -30.85
CA ALA A 17 -62.09 -44.25 -30.32
C ALA A 17 -60.81 -45.08 -30.43
N SER A 18 -60.16 -45.36 -29.31
CA SER A 18 -59.27 -46.51 -29.22
C SER A 18 -60.16 -47.75 -29.19
N GLU A 19 -60.22 -48.44 -30.32
CA GLU A 19 -60.74 -49.79 -30.47
C GLU A 19 -59.91 -50.75 -29.61
N GLU A 20 -60.36 -51.00 -28.39
CA GLU A 20 -60.31 -52.31 -27.73
C GLU A 20 -61.24 -52.23 -26.51
N GLY A 21 -62.44 -52.78 -26.69
CA GLY A 21 -63.47 -52.79 -25.67
C GLY A 21 -63.09 -53.67 -24.50
N THR A 22 -62.62 -53.05 -23.42
CA THR A 22 -63.07 -53.33 -22.05
C THR A 22 -62.75 -52.10 -21.23
N LYS A 23 -63.69 -51.16 -21.11
CA LYS A 23 -63.56 -50.07 -20.14
C LYS A 23 -63.48 -50.71 -18.77
N THR A 24 -62.31 -50.60 -18.17
CA THR A 24 -61.98 -51.39 -16.98
C THR A 24 -62.66 -50.81 -15.75
N ASP A 25 -62.92 -51.67 -14.76
CA ASP A 25 -63.45 -51.25 -13.47
C ASP A 25 -62.52 -50.18 -12.85
N PHE A 26 -63.08 -49.25 -12.09
CA PHE A 26 -62.37 -48.09 -11.54
C PHE A 26 -61.08 -48.50 -10.82
N LYS A 27 -61.09 -49.63 -10.13
CA LYS A 27 -59.93 -50.21 -9.43
C LYS A 27 -58.78 -50.57 -10.39
N THR A 28 -59.10 -51.18 -11.53
CA THR A 28 -58.12 -51.57 -12.54
C THR A 28 -57.59 -50.35 -13.28
N ALA A 29 -58.44 -49.33 -13.49
CA ALA A 29 -58.02 -48.03 -14.03
C ALA A 29 -57.05 -47.29 -13.09
N MET A 30 -57.30 -47.29 -11.78
CA MET A 30 -56.36 -46.72 -10.78
C MET A 30 -55.01 -47.46 -10.79
N GLN A 31 -55.02 -48.79 -10.89
CA GLN A 31 -53.79 -49.59 -11.01
C GLN A 31 -53.01 -49.30 -12.30
N ALA A 32 -53.71 -49.13 -13.42
CA ALA A 32 -53.09 -48.74 -14.70
C ALA A 32 -52.48 -47.32 -14.63
N MET A 33 -53.12 -46.41 -13.89
CA MET A 33 -52.62 -45.06 -13.61
C MET A 33 -51.55 -45.00 -12.52
N LYS A 34 -51.21 -46.15 -11.88
CA LYS A 34 -50.29 -46.26 -10.73
C LYS A 34 -50.68 -45.39 -9.53
N ILE A 35 -51.98 -45.21 -9.32
CA ILE A 35 -52.55 -44.48 -8.18
C ILE A 35 -52.88 -45.52 -7.10
N GLU A 36 -52.16 -45.45 -5.99
CA GLU A 36 -52.30 -46.42 -4.89
C GLU A 36 -53.04 -45.82 -3.68
N SER A 37 -53.06 -44.48 -3.60
CA SER A 37 -53.64 -43.75 -2.49
C SER A 37 -54.63 -42.67 -2.94
N VAL A 38 -55.60 -42.41 -2.07
CA VAL A 38 -56.52 -41.28 -2.19
C VAL A 38 -55.74 -39.94 -2.19
N PHE A 39 -54.58 -39.90 -1.51
CA PHE A 39 -53.71 -38.74 -1.50
C PHE A 39 -53.09 -38.49 -2.87
N ASP A 40 -52.76 -39.51 -3.66
CA ASP A 40 -52.17 -39.35 -4.99
C ASP A 40 -53.15 -38.65 -5.94
N ILE A 41 -54.45 -38.96 -5.80
CA ILE A 41 -55.54 -38.27 -6.52
C ILE A 41 -55.60 -36.80 -6.08
N ALA A 42 -55.55 -36.53 -4.77
CA ALA A 42 -55.65 -35.17 -4.22
C ALA A 42 -54.44 -34.27 -4.57
N HIS A 43 -53.28 -34.83 -4.88
CA HIS A 43 -52.09 -34.07 -5.30
C HIS A 43 -52.12 -33.67 -6.79
N MET A 44 -53.03 -34.24 -7.59
CA MET A 44 -53.21 -33.88 -9.00
C MET A 44 -54.23 -32.74 -9.16
N PRO A 45 -54.09 -31.89 -10.18
CA PRO A 45 -55.17 -30.97 -10.57
C PRO A 45 -56.41 -31.76 -11.01
N GLN A 46 -57.60 -31.35 -10.55
CA GLN A 46 -58.88 -32.04 -10.82
C GLN A 46 -59.08 -32.32 -12.32
N GLU A 47 -58.78 -31.34 -13.17
CA GLU A 47 -58.90 -31.45 -14.64
C GLU A 47 -57.91 -32.43 -15.25
N GLN A 48 -56.73 -32.59 -14.64
CA GLN A 48 -55.72 -33.55 -15.12
C GLN A 48 -56.15 -34.97 -14.75
N PHE A 49 -56.56 -35.20 -13.50
CA PHE A 49 -57.06 -36.49 -13.06
C PHE A 49 -58.31 -36.93 -13.84
N ALA A 50 -59.28 -36.04 -14.05
CA ALA A 50 -60.47 -36.35 -14.82
C ALA A 50 -60.16 -36.74 -16.28
N ARG A 51 -59.18 -36.07 -16.91
CA ARG A 51 -58.72 -36.41 -18.27
C ARG A 51 -57.99 -37.74 -18.32
N ASP A 52 -57.11 -38.01 -17.36
CA ASP A 52 -56.33 -39.25 -17.36
C ASP A 52 -57.23 -40.46 -16.99
N LEU A 53 -58.22 -40.28 -16.10
CA LEU A 53 -59.21 -41.31 -15.79
C LEU A 53 -60.10 -41.63 -16.99
N ALA A 54 -60.55 -40.61 -17.72
CA ALA A 54 -61.40 -40.77 -18.90
C ALA A 54 -60.76 -41.61 -20.02
N ARG A 55 -59.43 -41.75 -20.03
CA ARG A 55 -58.71 -42.63 -20.97
C ARG A 55 -58.81 -44.11 -20.60
N HIS A 56 -59.13 -44.43 -19.35
CA HIS A 56 -59.08 -45.80 -18.81
C HIS A 56 -60.43 -46.31 -18.28
N SER A 57 -61.35 -45.41 -17.91
CA SER A 57 -62.67 -45.74 -17.34
C SER A 57 -63.74 -44.70 -17.67
N ASP A 58 -65.01 -45.10 -17.65
CA ASP A 58 -66.20 -44.22 -17.79
C ASP A 58 -66.65 -43.59 -16.47
N ALA A 59 -65.94 -43.86 -15.37
CA ALA A 59 -66.26 -43.29 -14.07
C ALA A 59 -66.20 -41.76 -14.11
N ASN A 60 -67.12 -41.09 -13.41
CA ASN A 60 -67.13 -39.64 -13.30
C ASN A 60 -65.88 -39.17 -12.52
N GLY A 61 -64.87 -38.69 -13.26
CA GLY A 61 -63.59 -38.25 -12.70
C GLY A 61 -63.70 -37.07 -11.74
N GLN A 62 -64.67 -36.17 -11.93
CA GLN A 62 -64.90 -35.07 -10.99
C GLN A 62 -65.43 -35.59 -9.65
N GLN A 63 -66.43 -36.47 -9.67
CA GLN A 63 -67.00 -37.04 -8.46
C GLN A 63 -66.00 -37.95 -7.72
N ALA A 64 -65.20 -38.73 -8.47
CA ALA A 64 -64.13 -39.54 -7.90
C ALA A 64 -63.07 -38.67 -7.21
N TYR A 65 -62.71 -37.53 -7.81
CA TYR A 65 -61.80 -36.55 -7.21
C TYR A 65 -62.39 -35.93 -5.93
N ASP A 66 -63.64 -35.49 -5.94
CA ASP A 66 -64.29 -34.88 -4.77
C ASP A 66 -64.39 -35.85 -3.59
N ASN A 67 -64.75 -37.11 -3.89
CA ASN A 67 -64.76 -38.18 -2.89
C ASN A 67 -63.35 -38.45 -2.36
N ALA A 68 -62.34 -38.46 -3.24
CA ALA A 68 -60.97 -38.65 -2.83
C ALA A 68 -60.49 -37.52 -1.90
N VAL A 69 -60.74 -36.26 -2.25
CA VAL A 69 -60.42 -35.11 -1.40
C VAL A 69 -61.14 -35.20 -0.04
N SER A 70 -62.41 -35.63 -0.03
CA SER A 70 -63.17 -35.84 1.22
C SER A 70 -62.54 -36.91 2.11
N TYR A 71 -62.22 -38.08 1.55
CA TYR A 71 -61.57 -39.17 2.29
C TYR A 71 -60.15 -38.80 2.73
N ALA A 72 -59.36 -38.12 1.90
CA ALA A 72 -58.04 -37.63 2.26
C ALA A 72 -58.10 -36.69 3.47
N ARG A 73 -59.09 -35.79 3.53
CA ARG A 73 -59.33 -34.92 4.70
C ARG A 73 -59.69 -35.71 5.96
N GLN A 74 -60.57 -36.70 5.84
CA GLN A 74 -60.97 -37.54 6.98
C GLN A 74 -59.79 -38.36 7.51
N ILE A 75 -59.00 -38.97 6.62
CA ILE A 75 -57.80 -39.73 6.99
C ILE A 75 -56.75 -38.81 7.62
N SER A 76 -56.52 -37.62 7.06
CA SER A 76 -55.58 -36.63 7.63
C SER A 76 -56.01 -36.20 9.03
N ARG A 77 -57.30 -35.97 9.24
CA ARG A 77 -57.85 -35.64 10.56
C ARG A 77 -57.64 -36.77 11.56
N LEU A 78 -57.95 -38.01 11.18
CA LEU A 78 -57.76 -39.18 12.04
C LEU A 78 -56.28 -39.38 12.39
N TYR A 79 -55.39 -39.15 11.42
CA TYR A 79 -53.96 -39.20 11.63
C TYR A 79 -53.49 -38.14 12.63
N LEU A 80 -53.91 -36.88 12.47
CA LEU A 80 -53.58 -35.79 13.41
C LEU A 80 -54.13 -36.06 14.82
N GLU A 81 -55.35 -36.58 14.92
CA GLU A 81 -55.96 -36.98 16.20
C GLU A 81 -55.15 -38.09 16.88
N HIS A 82 -54.65 -39.06 16.11
CA HIS A 82 -53.79 -40.13 16.60
C HIS A 82 -52.38 -39.67 17.00
N GLN A 83 -51.85 -38.60 16.40
CA GLN A 83 -50.55 -38.04 16.80
C GLN A 83 -50.64 -37.24 18.10
N VAL A 84 -51.74 -36.51 18.30
CA VAL A 84 -51.93 -35.65 19.48
C VAL A 84 -52.33 -36.46 20.71
N SER A 85 -52.99 -37.62 20.54
CA SER A 85 -53.48 -38.44 21.65
C SER A 85 -52.85 -39.84 21.67
N PHE A 86 -52.58 -40.38 22.86
CA PHE A 86 -52.22 -41.81 22.96
C PHE A 86 -53.34 -42.66 22.37
N GLY A 87 -52.99 -43.50 21.38
CA GLY A 87 -53.91 -44.35 20.63
C GLY A 87 -54.95 -45.08 21.48
N ASP A 88 -56.17 -45.19 20.92
CA ASP A 88 -57.38 -45.73 21.54
C ASP A 88 -57.93 -44.90 22.72
N ALA A 89 -58.20 -43.62 22.48
CA ALA A 89 -59.29 -42.93 23.17
C ALA A 89 -60.59 -43.70 22.92
N LYS A 90 -60.90 -44.66 23.80
CA LYS A 90 -62.10 -45.52 23.77
C LYS A 90 -63.27 -44.74 23.20
N ARG A 91 -63.70 -45.10 21.98
CA ARG A 91 -64.93 -44.59 21.36
C ARG A 91 -65.99 -44.46 22.44
N ARG A 92 -66.35 -43.21 22.79
CA ARG A 92 -67.25 -42.84 23.89
C ARG A 92 -68.24 -43.96 24.19
N ILE A 93 -68.00 -44.69 25.29
CA ILE A 93 -68.92 -45.70 25.78
C ILE A 93 -70.27 -45.01 25.94
N ARG A 94 -71.25 -45.41 25.12
CA ARG A 94 -72.65 -44.98 25.27
C ARG A 94 -73.03 -45.18 26.73
N ARG A 95 -73.54 -44.12 27.37
CA ARG A 95 -74.03 -44.11 28.75
C ARG A 95 -74.83 -45.39 29.05
N ASN A 96 -74.21 -46.34 29.74
CA ASN A 96 -74.95 -47.27 30.59
C ASN A 96 -75.01 -46.58 31.96
N ALA A 97 -76.22 -46.14 32.31
CA ALA A 97 -76.54 -45.68 33.66
C ALA A 97 -76.50 -46.91 34.55
N ASP A 98 -75.40 -47.07 35.28
CA ASP A 98 -75.27 -47.77 36.57
C ASP A 98 -73.82 -48.24 36.69
N PHE A 99 -72.98 -47.42 37.32
CA PHE A 99 -71.88 -47.85 38.20
C PHE A 99 -71.24 -46.59 38.81
N GLU A 100 -71.51 -46.35 40.09
CA GLU A 100 -70.71 -45.46 40.93
C GLU A 100 -69.27 -45.99 40.97
N SER A 101 -68.35 -45.27 40.33
CA SER A 101 -66.92 -45.42 40.59
C SER A 101 -66.31 -44.01 40.66
N LYS A 102 -65.59 -43.78 41.75
CA LYS A 102 -64.98 -42.51 42.17
C LYS A 102 -64.49 -41.72 40.97
N SER A 103 -65.04 -40.51 40.79
CA SER A 103 -64.60 -39.56 39.79
C SER A 103 -63.11 -39.30 40.00
N VAL A 104 -62.26 -39.88 39.14
CA VAL A 104 -60.93 -39.33 38.90
C VAL A 104 -61.18 -37.84 38.59
N PRO A 105 -60.51 -36.90 39.26
CA PRO A 105 -60.71 -35.49 38.99
C PRO A 105 -60.56 -35.29 37.48
N ALA A 106 -61.48 -34.55 36.87
CA ALA A 106 -61.42 -34.20 35.47
C ALA A 106 -60.27 -33.21 35.25
N THR A 107 -59.03 -33.68 35.43
CA THR A 107 -57.82 -32.93 35.18
C THR A 107 -57.60 -32.97 33.67
N TYR A 108 -57.19 -31.84 33.10
CA TYR A 108 -56.97 -31.68 31.66
C TYR A 108 -56.21 -32.86 31.02
N GLN A 109 -55.15 -33.34 31.68
CA GLN A 109 -54.35 -34.50 31.23
C GLN A 109 -55.16 -35.80 31.06
N THR A 110 -56.16 -36.06 31.90
CA THR A 110 -57.01 -37.27 31.82
C THR A 110 -58.10 -37.20 30.76
N LEU A 111 -58.49 -35.98 30.35
CA LEU A 111 -59.51 -35.75 29.34
C LEU A 111 -58.93 -35.73 27.93
N PHE A 112 -57.68 -35.27 27.79
CA PHE A 112 -57.05 -35.04 26.49
C PHE A 112 -55.88 -35.98 26.19
N ASN A 113 -55.40 -36.79 27.16
CA ASN A 113 -54.36 -37.84 27.00
C ASN A 113 -53.30 -37.49 25.94
N GLU A 114 -52.73 -36.29 26.06
CA GLU A 114 -51.81 -35.74 25.08
C GLU A 114 -50.53 -36.59 25.03
N ASN A 115 -50.06 -36.93 23.84
CA ASN A 115 -48.82 -37.67 23.68
C ASN A 115 -47.62 -36.73 23.82
N TRP A 116 -47.22 -36.45 25.06
CA TRP A 116 -46.11 -35.55 25.42
C TRP A 116 -44.78 -35.91 24.71
N GLU A 117 -44.59 -37.14 24.24
CA GLU A 117 -43.40 -37.53 23.46
C GLU A 117 -43.34 -36.90 22.06
N HIS A 118 -44.47 -36.41 21.53
CA HIS A 118 -44.56 -35.74 20.24
C HIS A 118 -44.63 -34.21 20.34
N PHE A 119 -44.54 -33.65 21.54
CA PHE A 119 -44.45 -32.20 21.74
C PHE A 119 -43.00 -31.79 21.94
N CYS A 120 -42.63 -30.66 21.35
CA CYS A 120 -41.34 -30.00 21.57
C CYS A 120 -41.57 -28.64 22.24
N HIS A 121 -40.49 -28.04 22.75
CA HIS A 121 -40.57 -26.70 23.32
C HIS A 121 -40.81 -25.65 22.23
N GLU A 122 -41.43 -24.54 22.60
CA GLU A 122 -41.62 -23.41 21.69
C GLU A 122 -40.26 -22.88 21.23
N GLY A 123 -40.07 -22.75 19.92
CA GLY A 123 -38.80 -22.36 19.31
C GLY A 123 -37.79 -23.50 19.11
N ASP A 124 -38.14 -24.75 19.45
CA ASP A 124 -37.30 -25.90 19.16
C ASP A 124 -37.25 -26.19 17.64
N ILE A 125 -36.14 -26.77 17.19
CA ILE A 125 -35.89 -27.12 15.79
C ILE A 125 -36.94 -28.11 15.28
N ALA A 126 -37.37 -29.02 16.16
CA ALA A 126 -38.38 -30.04 15.89
C ALA A 126 -39.80 -29.48 15.73
N SER A 127 -40.02 -28.19 16.04
CA SER A 127 -41.35 -27.60 15.91
C SER A 127 -41.79 -27.51 14.45
N ILE A 128 -43.08 -27.71 14.20
CA ILE A 128 -43.67 -27.70 12.85
C ILE A 128 -43.64 -26.29 12.24
N ASP A 129 -43.66 -25.26 13.09
CA ASP A 129 -43.55 -23.85 12.73
C ASP A 129 -42.10 -23.32 12.82
N SER A 130 -41.12 -24.20 13.02
CA SER A 130 -39.73 -23.79 13.09
C SER A 130 -39.23 -23.27 11.73
N PRO A 131 -38.24 -22.35 11.72
CA PRO A 131 -37.59 -21.92 10.48
C PRO A 131 -37.01 -23.09 9.67
N VAL A 132 -36.62 -24.18 10.36
CA VAL A 132 -36.07 -25.40 9.74
C VAL A 132 -37.16 -26.18 9.02
N ALA A 133 -38.34 -26.32 9.62
CA ALA A 133 -39.50 -26.93 8.98
C ALA A 133 -39.90 -26.16 7.71
N TYR A 134 -39.90 -24.82 7.78
CA TYR A 134 -40.14 -23.96 6.64
C TYR A 134 -39.07 -24.12 5.54
N LEU A 135 -37.78 -24.11 5.90
CA LEU A 135 -36.68 -24.31 4.95
C LEU A 135 -36.78 -25.65 4.22
N ARG A 136 -37.11 -26.73 4.94
CA ARG A 136 -37.33 -28.06 4.36
C ARG A 136 -38.49 -28.05 3.36
N ALA A 137 -39.62 -27.43 3.72
CA ALA A 137 -40.76 -27.32 2.83
C ALA A 137 -40.40 -26.53 1.55
N LEU A 138 -39.65 -25.44 1.70
CA LEU A 138 -39.19 -24.61 0.58
C LEU A 138 -38.24 -25.38 -0.36
N TYR A 139 -37.30 -26.15 0.18
CA TYR A 139 -36.37 -26.95 -0.61
C TYR A 139 -37.11 -28.04 -1.43
N LEU A 140 -38.07 -28.74 -0.81
CA LEU A 140 -38.89 -29.73 -1.51
C LEU A 140 -39.77 -29.08 -2.60
N PHE A 141 -40.36 -27.92 -2.31
CA PHE A 141 -41.16 -27.18 -3.26
C PHE A 141 -40.34 -26.69 -4.45
N ALA A 142 -39.13 -26.18 -4.22
CA ALA A 142 -38.21 -25.79 -5.29
C ALA A 142 -37.87 -26.98 -6.20
N GLY A 143 -37.63 -28.16 -5.64
CA GLY A 143 -37.39 -29.39 -6.42
C GLY A 143 -38.59 -29.80 -7.28
N GLN A 144 -39.82 -29.68 -6.75
CA GLN A 144 -41.04 -29.93 -7.51
C GLN A 144 -41.18 -28.97 -8.70
N LEU A 145 -40.90 -27.68 -8.49
CA LEU A 145 -40.91 -26.67 -9.56
C LEU A 145 -39.89 -26.99 -10.65
N GLU A 146 -38.66 -27.37 -10.28
CA GLU A 146 -37.62 -27.75 -11.23
C GLU A 146 -37.99 -28.99 -12.06
N ASN A 147 -38.69 -29.96 -11.45
CA ASN A 147 -39.17 -31.15 -12.15
C ASN A 147 -40.36 -30.85 -13.08
N SER A 148 -41.17 -29.85 -12.77
CA SER A 148 -42.32 -29.44 -13.61
C SER A 148 -41.92 -28.69 -14.89
N SER A 149 -40.75 -28.04 -14.90
CA SER A 149 -40.27 -27.25 -16.04
C SER A 149 -39.70 -28.12 -17.17
N ARG A 150 -40.13 -27.83 -18.42
CA ARG A 150 -39.74 -28.53 -19.66
C ARG A 150 -38.56 -27.89 -20.40
N GLN A 151 -37.94 -26.85 -19.85
CA GLN A 151 -36.82 -26.18 -20.52
C GLN A 151 -35.54 -27.05 -20.50
N PRO A 152 -34.85 -27.22 -21.64
CA PRO A 152 -33.65 -28.04 -21.73
C PRO A 152 -32.42 -27.42 -21.05
N GLU A 153 -32.34 -26.08 -20.95
CA GLU A 153 -31.21 -25.34 -20.38
C GLU A 153 -31.44 -24.92 -18.91
N LYS A 154 -32.05 -25.78 -18.09
CA LYS A 154 -32.25 -25.49 -16.66
C LYS A 154 -30.98 -25.76 -15.85
N ILE A 155 -30.60 -24.82 -14.98
CA ILE A 155 -29.54 -25.03 -13.98
C ILE A 155 -30.23 -25.37 -12.65
N PRO A 156 -30.25 -26.65 -12.21
CA PRO A 156 -30.99 -27.05 -11.01
C PRO A 156 -30.37 -26.48 -9.73
N LEU A 157 -31.15 -26.41 -8.65
CA LEU A 157 -30.73 -25.86 -7.37
C LEU A 157 -29.51 -26.62 -6.83
N ASP A 158 -29.54 -27.95 -6.91
CA ASP A 158 -28.44 -28.84 -6.52
C ASP A 158 -27.13 -28.53 -7.27
N LYS A 159 -27.20 -28.04 -8.52
CA LYS A 159 -26.02 -27.64 -9.29
C LYS A 159 -25.55 -26.21 -8.96
N ARG A 160 -26.48 -25.32 -8.60
CA ARG A 160 -26.18 -23.91 -8.25
C ARG A 160 -25.63 -23.76 -6.85
N ARG A 161 -26.16 -24.55 -5.90
CA ARG A 161 -25.89 -24.50 -4.47
C ARG A 161 -25.86 -25.92 -3.90
N PRO A 162 -24.81 -26.71 -4.19
CA PRO A 162 -24.68 -28.08 -3.67
C PRO A 162 -24.60 -28.12 -2.14
N ASP A 163 -24.12 -27.03 -1.54
CA ASP A 163 -24.00 -26.83 -0.10
C ASP A 163 -25.34 -26.88 0.64
N LEU A 164 -26.46 -26.47 0.01
CA LEU A 164 -27.77 -26.50 0.66
C LEU A 164 -28.26 -27.92 0.94
N LYS A 165 -27.87 -28.89 0.11
CA LYS A 165 -28.24 -30.29 0.27
C LYS A 165 -27.46 -30.97 1.40
N GLU A 166 -26.21 -30.55 1.60
CA GLU A 166 -25.31 -31.08 2.62
C GLU A 166 -25.42 -30.33 3.96
N LEU A 167 -26.19 -29.22 4.00
CA LEU A 167 -26.37 -28.40 5.19
C LEU A 167 -27.03 -29.21 6.32
N MET A 168 -26.27 -29.43 7.39
CA MET A 168 -26.77 -30.04 8.61
C MET A 168 -27.76 -29.09 9.31
N LEU A 169 -28.93 -29.61 9.65
CA LEU A 169 -29.99 -28.88 10.34
C LEU A 169 -29.86 -29.12 11.84
N ASP A 170 -29.21 -28.19 12.55
CA ASP A 170 -29.00 -28.22 13.99
C ASP A 170 -29.24 -26.83 14.61
N HIS A 171 -29.09 -26.70 15.93
CA HIS A 171 -29.34 -25.44 16.61
C HIS A 171 -28.34 -24.35 16.18
N GLN A 172 -27.13 -24.75 15.80
CA GLN A 172 -26.08 -23.84 15.37
C GLN A 172 -26.41 -23.24 14.00
N SER A 173 -26.82 -24.06 13.03
CA SER A 173 -27.19 -23.61 11.69
C SER A 173 -28.52 -22.87 11.66
N ALA A 174 -29.47 -23.23 12.53
CA ALA A 174 -30.80 -22.61 12.58
C ALA A 174 -30.82 -21.22 13.26
N PHE A 175 -30.06 -21.02 14.34
CA PHE A 175 -30.25 -19.86 15.22
C PHE A 175 -29.01 -19.00 15.45
N VAL A 176 -27.79 -19.49 15.18
CA VAL A 176 -26.58 -18.69 15.40
C VAL A 176 -26.42 -17.68 14.27
N SER A 177 -26.40 -16.40 14.64
CA SER A 177 -26.18 -15.30 13.68
C SER A 177 -24.77 -15.37 13.08
N ARG A 178 -24.68 -15.25 11.76
CA ARG A 178 -23.42 -15.14 11.01
C ARG A 178 -23.45 -13.95 10.05
N PRO A 179 -22.32 -13.24 9.84
CA PRO A 179 -22.24 -12.21 8.81
C PRO A 179 -22.52 -12.79 7.42
N MET A 180 -23.44 -12.15 6.67
CA MET A 180 -23.82 -12.61 5.33
C MET A 180 -22.63 -12.72 4.37
N LEU A 181 -21.66 -11.81 4.50
CA LEU A 181 -20.46 -11.79 3.66
C LEU A 181 -19.60 -13.06 3.84
N ASN A 182 -19.56 -13.64 5.05
CA ASN A 182 -18.82 -14.88 5.28
C ASN A 182 -19.45 -16.03 4.51
N ILE A 183 -20.80 -16.11 4.48
CA ILE A 183 -21.51 -17.12 3.69
C ILE A 183 -21.19 -16.97 2.19
N VAL A 184 -21.14 -15.72 1.69
CA VAL A 184 -20.78 -15.44 0.30
C VAL A 184 -19.33 -15.87 0.02
N ASN A 185 -18.39 -15.53 0.88
CA ASN A 185 -16.98 -15.89 0.70
C ASN A 185 -16.78 -17.41 0.79
N ASP A 186 -17.40 -18.08 1.78
CA ASP A 186 -17.35 -19.53 1.96
C ASP A 186 -17.88 -20.22 0.69
N THR A 187 -19.07 -19.83 0.22
CA THR A 187 -19.68 -20.42 -0.98
C THR A 187 -18.82 -20.21 -2.23
N LEU A 188 -18.31 -19.00 -2.49
CA LEU A 188 -17.42 -18.74 -3.63
C LEU A 188 -16.13 -19.55 -3.52
N SER A 189 -15.53 -19.63 -2.34
CA SER A 189 -14.28 -20.34 -2.10
C SER A 189 -14.43 -21.85 -2.33
N THR A 190 -15.54 -22.45 -1.87
CA THR A 190 -15.85 -23.86 -2.12
C THR A 190 -15.99 -24.15 -3.61
N HIS A 191 -16.67 -23.28 -4.37
CA HIS A 191 -16.82 -23.46 -5.82
C HIS A 191 -15.48 -23.38 -6.54
N ILE A 192 -14.62 -22.42 -6.15
CA ILE A 192 -13.27 -22.29 -6.72
C ILE A 192 -12.45 -23.54 -6.37
N GLN A 193 -12.46 -23.99 -5.11
CA GLN A 193 -11.72 -25.17 -4.67
C GLN A 193 -12.16 -26.44 -5.42
N ASN A 194 -13.48 -26.63 -5.62
CA ASN A 194 -14.01 -27.76 -6.38
C ASN A 194 -13.52 -27.72 -7.84
N HIS A 195 -13.48 -26.54 -8.46
CA HIS A 195 -12.92 -26.38 -9.80
C HIS A 195 -11.42 -26.72 -9.85
N LEU A 196 -10.65 -26.30 -8.84
CA LEU A 196 -9.21 -26.61 -8.73
C LEU A 196 -8.96 -28.11 -8.58
N ASN A 197 -9.75 -28.78 -7.73
CA ASN A 197 -9.69 -30.22 -7.55
C ASN A 197 -9.99 -30.96 -8.87
N ASN A 198 -11.00 -30.51 -9.63
CA ASN A 198 -11.36 -31.09 -10.93
C ASN A 198 -10.29 -30.89 -12.01
N THR A 199 -9.48 -29.84 -11.89
CA THR A 199 -8.41 -29.49 -12.83
C THR A 199 -7.03 -30.01 -12.38
N ASN A 200 -6.97 -30.80 -11.30
CA ASN A 200 -5.74 -31.31 -10.67
C ASN A 200 -4.73 -30.22 -10.31
N ASN A 201 -5.21 -29.04 -9.90
CA ASN A 201 -4.36 -27.95 -9.46
C ASN A 201 -4.14 -28.02 -7.94
N SER A 202 -2.88 -28.11 -7.50
CA SER A 202 -2.51 -28.22 -6.08
C SER A 202 -2.45 -26.89 -5.34
N LYS A 203 -2.68 -25.76 -6.03
CA LYS A 203 -2.66 -24.41 -5.43
C LYS A 203 -3.90 -24.17 -4.57
N SER A 204 -3.73 -23.40 -3.50
CA SER A 204 -4.84 -22.90 -2.69
C SER A 204 -5.64 -21.82 -3.42
N VAL A 205 -6.89 -21.57 -2.99
CA VAL A 205 -7.74 -20.49 -3.53
C VAL A 205 -7.03 -19.14 -3.51
N HIS A 206 -6.35 -18.79 -2.42
CA HIS A 206 -5.66 -17.51 -2.29
C HIS A 206 -4.44 -17.38 -3.23
N GLU A 207 -3.68 -18.46 -3.43
CA GLU A 207 -2.56 -18.47 -4.39
C GLU A 207 -3.05 -18.30 -5.83
N VAL A 208 -4.21 -18.87 -6.17
CA VAL A 208 -4.82 -18.69 -7.48
C VAL A 208 -5.25 -17.23 -7.67
N LEU A 209 -5.96 -16.65 -6.69
CA LEU A 209 -6.37 -15.24 -6.74
C LEU A 209 -5.18 -14.27 -6.84
N ALA A 210 -4.04 -14.61 -6.22
CA ALA A 210 -2.83 -13.83 -6.32
C ALA A 210 -2.14 -13.95 -7.69
N SER A 211 -2.24 -15.10 -8.35
CA SER A 211 -1.53 -15.36 -9.63
C SER A 211 -2.33 -15.06 -10.91
N GLU A 212 -3.65 -14.95 -10.79
CA GLU A 212 -4.55 -14.65 -11.90
C GLU A 212 -4.65 -13.15 -12.19
N TYR A 213 -4.82 -12.79 -13.47
CA TYR A 213 -4.88 -11.39 -13.90
C TYR A 213 -6.28 -10.97 -14.36
N TYR A 214 -7.17 -11.90 -14.71
CA TYR A 214 -8.55 -11.59 -15.10
C TYR A 214 -9.54 -12.21 -14.10
N PRO A 215 -10.58 -11.48 -13.65
CA PRO A 215 -10.99 -10.12 -14.04
C PRO A 215 -10.02 -9.02 -13.60
N PHE A 216 -10.19 -7.79 -14.10
CA PHE A 216 -9.30 -6.64 -13.81
C PHE A 216 -9.24 -6.20 -12.33
N SER A 217 -10.01 -6.83 -11.44
CA SER A 217 -9.88 -6.69 -9.98
C SER A 217 -8.72 -7.50 -9.40
N LEU A 218 -8.22 -8.50 -10.13
CA LEU A 218 -7.07 -9.33 -9.76
C LEU A 218 -5.76 -8.72 -10.28
N PRO A 219 -4.58 -9.11 -9.80
CA PRO A 219 -4.32 -10.07 -8.71
C PRO A 219 -4.72 -9.55 -7.33
N TYR A 220 -5.22 -10.46 -6.49
CA TYR A 220 -5.53 -10.21 -5.08
C TYR A 220 -4.68 -11.13 -4.20
N ASP A 221 -3.74 -10.53 -3.47
CA ASP A 221 -2.88 -11.22 -2.50
C ASP A 221 -3.37 -10.92 -1.08
N LEU A 222 -3.93 -11.95 -0.42
CA LEU A 222 -4.51 -11.83 0.92
C LEU A 222 -3.45 -11.40 1.94
N HIS A 223 -2.27 -12.02 1.91
CA HIS A 223 -1.27 -11.84 2.95
C HIS A 223 -0.59 -10.48 2.84
N HIS A 224 -0.30 -10.04 1.61
CA HIS A 224 0.11 -8.67 1.37
C HIS A 224 -0.96 -7.66 1.83
N GLN A 225 -2.25 -7.94 1.58
CA GLN A 225 -3.34 -7.06 2.01
C GLN A 225 -3.45 -7.00 3.55
N GLN A 226 -3.21 -8.12 4.25
CA GLN A 226 -3.14 -8.14 5.72
C GLN A 226 -2.03 -7.22 6.23
N CYS A 227 -0.83 -7.27 5.62
CA CYS A 227 0.26 -6.36 5.97
C CYS A 227 -0.11 -4.90 5.76
N LEU A 228 -0.73 -4.56 4.62
CA LEU A 228 -1.17 -3.19 4.33
C LEU A 228 -2.21 -2.69 5.32
N LEU A 229 -3.21 -3.51 5.64
CA LEU A 229 -4.31 -3.11 6.51
C LEU A 229 -3.88 -3.03 7.98
N GLY A 230 -3.04 -3.95 8.47
CA GLY A 230 -2.62 -3.94 9.86
C GLY A 230 -1.53 -2.90 10.19
N LEU A 231 -0.68 -2.52 9.23
CA LEU A 231 0.19 -1.34 9.40
C LEU A 231 -0.60 -0.04 9.22
N GLY A 232 -1.66 -0.03 8.40
CA GLY A 232 -2.59 1.11 8.31
C GLY A 232 -1.93 2.43 7.88
N THR A 233 -2.57 3.56 8.21
CA THR A 233 -2.08 4.91 7.89
C THR A 233 -1.22 5.52 8.98
N ASP A 234 -1.36 5.04 10.22
CA ASP A 234 -0.77 5.68 11.40
C ASP A 234 0.57 5.05 11.81
N LYS A 235 0.83 3.81 11.34
CA LYS A 235 2.09 3.09 11.58
C LYS A 235 2.94 3.11 10.30
N PRO A 236 4.27 2.95 10.41
CA PRO A 236 5.14 2.89 9.24
C PRO A 236 4.79 1.71 8.34
N GLY A 237 4.61 1.96 7.04
CA GLY A 237 4.35 0.90 6.05
C GLY A 237 5.57 0.02 5.79
N LEU A 238 5.39 -1.13 5.11
CA LEU A 238 6.46 -2.12 4.86
C LEU A 238 7.73 -1.50 4.22
N GLY A 239 7.57 -0.64 3.23
CA GLY A 239 8.71 0.04 2.60
C GLY A 239 9.40 1.04 3.53
N GLU A 240 8.65 1.69 4.42
CA GLU A 240 9.17 2.68 5.37
C GLU A 240 9.94 2.00 6.51
N LEU A 241 9.51 0.81 6.94
CA LEU A 241 10.26 0.00 7.91
C LEU A 241 11.71 -0.23 7.44
N ASN A 242 11.91 -0.54 6.17
CA ASN A 242 13.24 -0.72 5.59
C ASN A 242 14.11 0.55 5.72
N TYR A 243 13.51 1.74 5.61
CA TYR A 243 14.23 3.00 5.77
C TYR A 243 14.55 3.30 7.23
N ARG A 244 13.57 3.16 8.12
CA ARG A 244 13.74 3.44 9.55
C ARG A 244 14.72 2.49 10.21
N VAL A 245 14.78 1.24 9.74
CA VAL A 245 15.61 0.16 10.29
C VAL A 245 16.89 -0.08 9.46
N SER A 246 17.20 0.77 8.48
CA SER A 246 18.43 0.60 7.69
C SER A 246 19.69 0.79 8.54
N LEU A 247 20.65 -0.12 8.48
CA LEU A 247 21.97 0.07 9.11
C LEU A 247 22.73 1.24 8.47
N LYS A 248 22.58 1.43 7.15
CA LYS A 248 23.25 2.49 6.40
C LYS A 248 22.43 3.79 6.48
N LEU A 249 22.95 4.78 7.21
CA LEU A 249 22.35 6.11 7.29
C LEU A 249 22.63 6.92 6.00
N PRO A 250 21.81 7.93 5.66
CA PRO A 250 21.93 8.65 4.39
C PRO A 250 23.26 9.36 4.14
N PHE A 251 24.03 9.64 5.19
CA PHE A 251 25.34 10.29 5.11
C PHE A 251 26.52 9.31 5.23
N SER A 252 26.29 8.01 5.45
CA SER A 252 27.38 7.04 5.61
C SER A 252 28.10 6.86 4.27
N HIS A 253 29.23 7.56 4.09
CA HIS A 253 30.03 7.55 2.87
C HIS A 253 30.80 6.23 2.73
N ASN A 254 30.15 5.17 2.25
CA ASN A 254 30.84 3.94 1.86
C ASN A 254 30.33 3.46 0.50
N ALA A 255 31.14 3.72 -0.53
CA ALA A 255 30.94 3.25 -1.91
C ALA A 255 31.66 1.92 -2.21
N GLY A 256 32.03 1.11 -1.20
CA GLY A 256 33.01 0.03 -1.46
C GLY A 256 33.10 -1.19 -0.56
N VAL A 257 32.17 -1.49 0.35
CA VAL A 257 32.20 -2.78 1.05
C VAL A 257 30.81 -3.42 1.06
N ASP A 258 30.68 -4.45 0.22
CA ASP A 258 29.59 -5.44 0.10
C ASP A 258 29.39 -6.23 1.40
N HIS A 259 28.96 -5.56 2.46
CA HIS A 259 28.31 -6.22 3.58
C HIS A 259 26.88 -5.68 3.70
N ASP A 260 26.08 -5.99 2.69
CA ASP A 260 24.63 -5.80 2.65
C ASP A 260 23.95 -6.75 3.65
N LEU A 261 24.00 -6.38 4.93
CA LEU A 261 23.23 -7.05 5.98
C LEU A 261 21.79 -6.54 6.08
N LEU A 262 21.45 -5.44 5.39
CA LEU A 262 20.09 -5.00 5.13
C LEU A 262 19.95 -4.53 3.68
N LYS A 263 18.80 -4.86 3.08
CA LYS A 263 18.50 -4.82 1.64
C LYS A 263 18.86 -3.54 0.90
N SER A 264 18.95 -3.71 -0.42
CA SER A 264 19.07 -2.62 -1.38
C SER A 264 17.96 -1.57 -1.17
N ARG A 265 18.37 -0.31 -1.02
CA ARG A 265 17.52 0.90 -1.04
C ARG A 265 16.47 0.89 -2.16
N VAL A 266 16.78 0.26 -3.29
CA VAL A 266 15.88 0.12 -4.44
C VAL A 266 14.64 -0.70 -4.08
N ASP A 267 14.81 -1.81 -3.35
CA ASP A 267 13.67 -2.65 -2.96
C ASP A 267 12.79 -1.93 -1.94
N ALA A 268 13.39 -1.23 -0.96
CA ALA A 268 12.64 -0.40 -0.02
C ALA A 268 11.70 0.60 -0.75
N GLN A 269 12.20 1.31 -1.77
CA GLN A 269 11.40 2.25 -2.57
C GLN A 269 10.29 1.56 -3.35
N ARG A 270 10.52 0.35 -3.86
CA ARG A 270 9.48 -0.43 -4.53
C ARG A 270 8.38 -0.83 -3.55
N HIS A 271 8.75 -1.25 -2.34
CA HIS A 271 7.80 -1.61 -1.28
C HIS A 271 6.97 -0.42 -0.78
N LEU A 272 7.48 0.82 -0.88
CA LEU A 272 6.69 2.03 -0.58
C LEU A 272 5.47 2.20 -1.51
N SER A 273 5.46 1.57 -2.70
CA SER A 273 4.29 1.63 -3.59
C SER A 273 3.06 0.97 -2.98
N GLY A 274 3.27 0.02 -2.05
CA GLY A 274 2.26 -0.85 -1.47
C GLY A 274 1.48 -1.65 -2.52
N LEU A 275 2.15 -2.00 -3.61
CA LEU A 275 1.69 -2.97 -4.60
C LEU A 275 2.20 -4.36 -4.24
N SER A 276 1.35 -5.38 -4.39
CA SER A 276 1.71 -6.77 -4.08
C SER A 276 2.81 -7.29 -5.03
N PRO A 277 3.52 -8.37 -4.65
CA PRO A 277 4.54 -8.98 -5.51
C PRO A 277 4.06 -9.24 -6.95
N GLU A 278 2.88 -9.83 -7.10
CA GLU A 278 2.30 -10.14 -8.40
C GLU A 278 1.83 -8.89 -9.16
N GLN A 279 1.36 -7.85 -8.46
CA GLN A 279 1.07 -6.55 -9.08
C GLN A 279 2.34 -5.90 -9.64
N GLN A 280 3.45 -5.93 -8.88
CA GLN A 280 4.74 -5.41 -9.33
C GLN A 280 5.27 -6.18 -10.55
N LYS A 281 5.20 -7.51 -10.52
CA LYS A 281 5.59 -8.37 -11.65
C LYS A 281 4.76 -8.06 -12.90
N LEU A 282 3.44 -7.89 -12.75
CA LEU A 282 2.55 -7.54 -13.86
C LEU A 282 2.94 -6.21 -14.52
N LEU A 283 3.36 -5.21 -13.74
CA LEU A 283 3.74 -3.90 -14.28
C LEU A 283 5.09 -3.91 -15.02
N ILE A 284 6.06 -4.71 -14.55
CA ILE A 284 7.39 -4.78 -15.17
C ILE A 284 7.43 -5.77 -16.34
N MET A 285 6.51 -6.73 -16.38
CA MET A 285 6.48 -7.76 -17.41
C MET A 285 6.46 -7.15 -18.83
N LYS A 286 7.42 -7.55 -19.67
CA LYS A 286 7.37 -7.28 -21.10
C LYS A 286 6.34 -8.22 -21.72
N PHE A 287 5.15 -7.70 -21.97
CA PHE A 287 4.08 -8.47 -22.57
C PHE A 287 4.32 -8.60 -24.07
N ASP A 288 4.81 -9.77 -24.47
CA ASP A 288 4.85 -10.13 -25.87
C ASP A 288 3.47 -10.63 -26.31
N ILE A 289 2.65 -9.72 -26.84
CA ILE A 289 1.34 -10.07 -27.42
C ILE A 289 1.52 -10.74 -28.81
N ASP A 290 2.76 -10.95 -29.28
CA ASP A 290 3.00 -11.55 -30.59
C ASP A 290 2.91 -13.07 -30.61
N ALA A 291 2.98 -13.77 -29.46
CA ALA A 291 3.22 -15.22 -29.48
C ALA A 291 2.12 -16.13 -28.90
N ASN A 292 1.23 -15.68 -28.00
CA ASN A 292 0.44 -16.66 -27.22
C ASN A 292 -1.01 -16.22 -26.92
N VAL A 293 -2.01 -16.96 -27.41
CA VAL A 293 -3.44 -16.74 -27.12
C VAL A 293 -3.72 -16.78 -25.61
N GLU A 294 -2.96 -17.60 -24.89
CA GLU A 294 -3.03 -17.74 -23.44
C GLU A 294 -2.71 -16.44 -22.69
N THR A 295 -1.77 -15.62 -23.19
CA THR A 295 -1.41 -14.36 -22.51
C THR A 295 -2.50 -13.31 -22.65
N LEU A 296 -3.18 -13.26 -23.81
CA LEU A 296 -4.34 -12.39 -24.02
C LEU A 296 -5.53 -12.84 -23.16
N LYS A 297 -5.76 -14.16 -23.07
CA LYS A 297 -6.79 -14.75 -22.21
C LYS A 297 -6.52 -14.41 -20.74
N LYS A 298 -5.27 -14.50 -20.30
CA LYS A 298 -4.87 -14.11 -18.94
C LYS A 298 -5.06 -12.60 -18.68
N ALA A 299 -4.71 -11.73 -19.63
CA ALA A 299 -4.78 -10.28 -19.45
C ALA A 299 -6.20 -9.67 -19.53
N TYR A 300 -7.00 -10.14 -20.49
CA TYR A 300 -8.29 -9.54 -20.86
C TYR A 300 -9.46 -10.54 -20.84
N GLY A 301 -9.23 -11.83 -20.61
CA GLY A 301 -10.28 -12.85 -20.64
C GLY A 301 -10.82 -13.15 -22.04
N THR A 302 -10.05 -12.84 -23.10
CA THR A 302 -10.45 -13.05 -24.51
C THR A 302 -9.33 -13.70 -25.30
N GLU A 303 -9.72 -14.45 -26.33
CA GLU A 303 -8.79 -15.06 -27.30
C GLU A 303 -8.71 -14.22 -28.59
N ASN A 304 -9.58 -13.22 -28.75
CA ASN A 304 -9.64 -12.35 -29.92
C ASN A 304 -9.34 -10.88 -29.54
N ILE A 305 -8.19 -10.39 -30.02
CA ILE A 305 -7.72 -9.01 -29.78
C ILE A 305 -8.48 -7.97 -30.61
N GLU A 306 -8.99 -8.33 -31.78
CA GLU A 306 -9.69 -7.39 -32.67
C GLU A 306 -11.03 -6.95 -32.06
N ARG A 307 -11.70 -7.87 -31.35
CA ARG A 307 -12.94 -7.56 -30.61
C ARG A 307 -12.72 -6.54 -29.49
N LEU A 308 -11.50 -6.39 -28.95
CA LEU A 308 -11.19 -5.35 -27.97
C LEU A 308 -11.27 -3.93 -28.56
N GLY A 309 -11.36 -3.80 -29.89
CA GLY A 309 -11.68 -2.53 -30.53
C GLY A 309 -13.15 -2.11 -30.40
N GLU A 310 -14.07 -3.04 -30.16
CA GLU A 310 -15.49 -2.73 -29.96
C GLU A 310 -15.68 -2.09 -28.58
N LEU A 311 -16.28 -0.90 -28.50
CA LEU A 311 -16.35 -0.13 -27.25
C LEU A 311 -17.10 -0.88 -26.13
N GLU A 312 -18.23 -1.51 -26.45
CA GLU A 312 -19.03 -2.22 -25.45
C GLU A 312 -18.34 -3.50 -24.96
N PHE A 313 -17.70 -4.26 -25.85
CA PHE A 313 -16.90 -5.42 -25.47
C PHE A 313 -15.69 -5.02 -24.62
N PHE A 314 -15.00 -3.94 -24.98
CA PHE A 314 -13.88 -3.41 -24.20
C PHE A 314 -14.32 -3.00 -22.78
N LYS A 315 -15.47 -2.33 -22.66
CA LYS A 315 -16.06 -1.96 -21.36
C LYS A 315 -16.41 -3.19 -20.52
N GLU A 316 -17.01 -4.21 -21.12
CA GLU A 316 -17.35 -5.47 -20.44
C GLU A 316 -16.10 -6.16 -19.88
N ARG A 317 -15.02 -6.24 -20.67
CA ARG A 317 -13.78 -6.92 -20.25
C ARG A 317 -12.96 -6.14 -19.23
N THR A 318 -12.96 -4.82 -19.33
CA THR A 318 -12.19 -3.96 -18.42
C THR A 318 -12.98 -3.55 -17.18
N GLY A 319 -14.31 -3.53 -17.23
CA GLY A 319 -15.19 -2.98 -16.21
C GLY A 319 -15.16 -1.44 -16.14
N LEU A 320 -14.79 -0.76 -17.24
CA LEU A 320 -14.79 0.71 -17.31
C LEU A 320 -16.14 1.26 -17.75
N THR A 321 -16.50 2.42 -17.21
CA THR A 321 -17.60 3.24 -17.71
C THR A 321 -17.20 3.99 -18.99
N THR A 322 -18.18 4.45 -19.78
CA THR A 322 -17.88 5.26 -20.98
C THR A 322 -17.11 6.54 -20.66
N GLU A 323 -17.38 7.15 -19.50
CA GLU A 323 -16.66 8.33 -19.05
C GLU A 323 -15.19 8.00 -18.73
N GLN A 324 -14.92 6.91 -18.02
CA GLN A 324 -13.56 6.48 -17.74
C GLN A 324 -12.79 6.09 -19.01
N VAL A 325 -13.46 5.53 -20.02
CA VAL A 325 -12.83 5.28 -21.34
C VAL A 325 -12.48 6.61 -22.04
N GLN A 326 -13.30 7.65 -21.92
CA GLN A 326 -12.95 8.98 -22.43
C GLN A 326 -11.81 9.62 -21.65
N GLN A 327 -11.74 9.41 -20.33
CA GLN A 327 -10.65 9.89 -19.48
C GLN A 327 -9.30 9.24 -19.86
N VAL A 328 -9.23 7.90 -19.94
CA VAL A 328 -7.98 7.19 -20.25
C VAL A 328 -7.48 7.50 -21.66
N LEU A 329 -8.37 7.83 -22.60
CA LEU A 329 -8.02 8.21 -23.96
C LEU A 329 -7.85 9.74 -24.14
N ALA A 330 -8.03 10.54 -23.08
CA ALA A 330 -8.02 12.01 -23.10
C ALA A 330 -8.91 12.62 -24.20
N GLN A 331 -10.20 12.22 -24.26
CA GLN A 331 -11.15 12.62 -25.32
C GLN A 331 -12.42 13.28 -24.80
N GLY A 332 -13.13 13.95 -25.73
CA GLY A 332 -14.38 14.63 -25.43
C GLY A 332 -14.14 15.75 -24.41
N LYS A 333 -14.83 15.68 -23.26
CA LYS A 333 -14.65 16.60 -22.13
C LYS A 333 -13.22 16.57 -21.58
N TYR A 334 -12.54 15.44 -21.71
CA TYR A 334 -11.19 15.21 -21.19
C TYR A 334 -10.09 15.50 -22.21
N SER A 335 -10.40 16.24 -23.29
CA SER A 335 -9.37 16.67 -24.22
C SER A 335 -8.38 17.64 -23.54
N PRO A 336 -7.06 17.50 -23.80
CA PRO A 336 -6.05 18.32 -23.15
C PRO A 336 -6.16 19.78 -23.58
N ARG A 337 -6.21 20.70 -22.62
CA ARG A 337 -6.18 22.15 -22.82
C ARG A 337 -4.80 22.67 -22.44
N ALA A 338 -4.05 23.16 -23.42
CA ALA A 338 -2.72 23.73 -23.20
C ALA A 338 -2.80 25.18 -22.70
N SER A 339 -1.87 25.56 -21.83
CA SER A 339 -1.65 26.95 -21.43
C SER A 339 -1.26 27.79 -22.65
N ALA A 340 -1.88 28.97 -22.78
CA ALA A 340 -1.47 29.97 -23.77
C ALA A 340 -0.16 30.68 -23.40
N ASN A 341 0.25 30.59 -22.14
CA ASN A 341 1.33 31.38 -21.54
C ASN A 341 2.61 30.58 -21.29
N SER A 342 2.61 29.27 -21.57
CA SER A 342 3.76 28.41 -21.35
C SER A 342 4.73 28.38 -22.54
N PRO A 343 6.00 28.01 -22.32
CA PRO A 343 6.86 27.51 -23.40
C PRO A 343 6.21 26.31 -24.11
N SER A 344 6.71 25.99 -25.31
CA SER A 344 6.25 24.81 -26.05
C SER A 344 6.42 23.55 -25.22
N SER A 345 5.33 22.76 -25.12
CA SER A 345 5.35 21.48 -24.43
C SER A 345 6.29 20.49 -25.12
N THR A 346 7.09 19.78 -24.33
CA THR A 346 7.82 18.59 -24.77
C THR A 346 6.92 17.34 -24.75
N HIS A 347 5.75 17.42 -24.10
CA HIS A 347 4.76 16.34 -23.98
C HIS A 347 3.75 16.41 -25.12
N ALA A 348 3.82 15.45 -26.04
CA ALA A 348 2.78 15.22 -27.02
C ALA A 348 1.63 14.42 -26.38
N ASN A 349 0.39 14.90 -26.51
CA ASN A 349 -0.84 14.20 -26.10
C ASN A 349 -1.00 14.01 -24.58
N TYR A 350 -0.90 15.10 -23.79
CA TYR A 350 -1.13 15.07 -22.35
C TYR A 350 -2.40 14.27 -21.98
N GLY A 351 -2.26 13.42 -20.95
CA GLY A 351 -3.33 12.59 -20.42
C GLY A 351 -3.47 11.22 -21.08
N ALA A 352 -2.77 11.00 -22.20
CA ALA A 352 -2.70 9.72 -22.90
C ALA A 352 -1.31 9.47 -23.51
N SER A 353 -0.27 10.15 -23.04
CA SER A 353 1.08 10.05 -23.60
C SER A 353 1.68 8.66 -23.43
N TYR A 354 1.53 8.05 -22.25
CA TYR A 354 2.02 6.72 -21.93
C TYR A 354 1.37 5.66 -22.83
N ILE A 355 0.03 5.62 -22.88
CA ILE A 355 -0.68 4.59 -23.65
C ILE A 355 -0.32 4.63 -25.13
N ASN A 356 -0.12 5.82 -25.70
CA ASN A 356 0.22 5.97 -27.11
C ASN A 356 1.70 5.67 -27.38
N GLY A 357 2.61 6.06 -26.48
CA GLY A 357 4.06 5.85 -26.55
C GLY A 357 4.74 6.42 -27.81
N LEU A 358 6.08 6.49 -27.81
CA LEU A 358 6.83 6.64 -29.06
C LEU A 358 6.94 5.26 -29.73
N ILE A 359 6.14 5.01 -30.76
CA ILE A 359 6.25 3.80 -31.57
C ILE A 359 7.26 4.07 -32.69
N SER A 360 8.46 3.52 -32.56
CA SER A 360 9.50 3.60 -33.58
C SER A 360 8.99 2.97 -34.88
N GLY A 361 8.90 3.75 -35.96
CA GLY A 361 8.42 3.30 -37.28
C GLY A 361 6.97 3.65 -37.64
N GLU A 362 6.13 4.10 -36.70
CA GLU A 362 4.72 4.47 -36.98
C GLU A 362 4.47 5.99 -36.89
N LYS A 363 5.24 6.80 -37.63
CA LYS A 363 4.98 8.25 -37.76
C LYS A 363 3.61 8.60 -38.40
N SER A 364 2.80 7.59 -38.76
CA SER A 364 1.57 7.71 -39.57
C SER A 364 0.28 7.31 -38.83
N LYS A 365 0.34 6.62 -37.68
CA LYS A 365 -0.88 6.25 -36.94
C LYS A 365 -1.18 7.28 -35.85
N GLY A 366 -2.33 7.96 -35.97
CA GLY A 366 -2.80 8.94 -34.99
C GLY A 366 -2.98 8.35 -33.57
N VAL A 367 -3.41 9.20 -32.64
CA VAL A 367 -3.70 8.85 -31.25
C VAL A 367 -4.89 7.88 -31.15
N LEU A 368 -4.89 6.98 -30.15
CA LEU A 368 -6.06 6.15 -29.84
C LEU A 368 -7.30 7.02 -29.68
N LYS A 369 -8.36 6.72 -30.42
CA LYS A 369 -9.60 7.51 -30.35
C LYS A 369 -10.85 6.70 -30.54
N ILE A 370 -11.94 7.20 -29.96
CA ILE A 370 -13.27 6.66 -30.20
C ILE A 370 -13.79 7.25 -31.50
N ALA A 371 -14.10 6.39 -32.47
CA ALA A 371 -14.76 6.77 -33.71
C ALA A 371 -16.11 6.05 -33.84
N ILE A 372 -17.01 6.67 -34.60
CA ILE A 372 -18.29 6.05 -34.97
C ILE A 372 -18.11 5.48 -36.37
N THR A 373 -18.32 4.17 -36.54
CA THR A 373 -18.25 3.51 -37.84
C THR A 373 -19.51 3.80 -38.67
N GLU A 374 -19.47 3.46 -39.96
CA GLU A 374 -20.60 3.64 -40.89
C GLU A 374 -21.88 2.95 -40.39
N ASN A 375 -21.74 1.85 -39.65
CA ASN A 375 -22.84 1.11 -39.01
C ASN A 375 -23.33 1.74 -37.69
N LYS A 376 -22.92 2.97 -37.36
CA LYS A 376 -23.19 3.67 -36.08
C LYS A 376 -22.63 2.97 -34.84
N ALA A 377 -21.74 1.99 -34.99
CA ALA A 377 -21.06 1.36 -33.86
C ALA A 377 -19.89 2.24 -33.37
N LYS A 378 -19.64 2.27 -32.06
CA LYS A 378 -18.51 3.00 -31.48
C LYS A 378 -17.31 2.06 -31.35
N GLU A 379 -16.20 2.42 -31.94
CA GLU A 379 -14.97 1.62 -31.94
C GLU A 379 -13.74 2.44 -31.54
N ILE A 380 -12.77 1.77 -30.93
CA ILE A 380 -11.45 2.30 -30.62
C ILE A 380 -10.56 2.08 -31.84
N ILE A 381 -10.18 3.18 -32.50
CA ILE A 381 -9.35 3.17 -33.70
C ILE A 381 -7.90 3.61 -33.39
N ASN A 382 -7.00 3.43 -34.37
CA ASN A 382 -5.54 3.49 -34.19
C ASN A 382 -5.02 2.50 -33.12
N ARG A 383 -5.67 1.34 -33.04
CA ARG A 383 -5.30 0.28 -32.10
C ARG A 383 -4.00 -0.41 -32.52
N SER A 384 -3.21 -0.81 -31.52
CA SER A 384 -2.06 -1.69 -31.71
C SER A 384 -1.88 -2.54 -30.46
N LYS A 385 -1.22 -3.69 -30.59
CA LYS A 385 -0.99 -4.59 -29.47
C LYS A 385 -0.25 -3.90 -28.31
N PRO A 386 0.87 -3.17 -28.53
CA PRO A 386 1.54 -2.45 -27.45
C PRO A 386 0.65 -1.42 -26.74
N ARG A 387 -0.28 -0.78 -27.48
CA ARG A 387 -1.24 0.17 -26.91
C ARG A 387 -2.26 -0.53 -26.01
N PHE A 388 -2.75 -1.73 -26.37
CA PHE A 388 -3.61 -2.52 -25.49
C PHE A 388 -2.87 -3.05 -24.27
N HIS A 389 -1.59 -3.38 -24.39
CA HIS A 389 -0.77 -3.71 -23.21
C HIS A 389 -0.69 -2.53 -22.24
N ARG A 390 -0.28 -1.35 -22.73
CA ARG A 390 -0.18 -0.15 -21.88
C ARG A 390 -1.53 0.29 -21.31
N LEU A 391 -2.63 0.10 -22.05
CA LEU A 391 -3.99 0.31 -21.52
C LEU A 391 -4.28 -0.62 -20.35
N GLN A 392 -3.93 -1.90 -20.46
CA GLN A 392 -4.14 -2.86 -19.37
C GLN A 392 -3.36 -2.46 -18.11
N GLN A 393 -2.10 -2.03 -18.27
CA GLN A 393 -1.28 -1.53 -17.18
C GLN A 393 -1.84 -0.23 -16.58
N MET A 394 -2.20 0.75 -17.42
CA MET A 394 -2.75 2.04 -16.99
C MET A 394 -4.07 1.88 -16.20
N ILE A 395 -4.99 1.04 -16.68
CA ILE A 395 -6.29 0.82 -16.02
C ILE A 395 -6.10 0.19 -14.64
N ARG A 396 -5.21 -0.80 -14.53
CA ARG A 396 -4.93 -1.45 -13.24
C ARG A 396 -4.25 -0.51 -12.28
N LEU A 397 -3.25 0.22 -12.75
CA LEU A 397 -2.49 1.14 -11.93
C LEU A 397 -3.36 2.30 -11.42
N GLN A 398 -4.29 2.81 -12.25
CA GLN A 398 -5.31 3.77 -11.83
C GLN A 398 -6.21 3.21 -10.70
N ARG A 399 -6.63 1.94 -10.80
CA ARG A 399 -7.46 1.30 -9.77
C ARG A 399 -6.71 1.06 -8.46
N TRP A 400 -5.44 0.64 -8.53
CA TRP A 400 -4.64 0.35 -7.35
C TRP A 400 -4.19 1.61 -6.62
N THR A 401 -3.89 2.68 -7.35
CA THR A 401 -3.38 3.93 -6.77
C THR A 401 -4.46 4.97 -6.50
N GLY A 402 -5.60 4.89 -7.19
CA GLY A 402 -6.65 5.91 -7.15
C GLY A 402 -6.30 7.23 -7.86
N ILE A 403 -5.11 7.35 -8.46
CA ILE A 403 -4.66 8.58 -9.12
C ILE A 403 -5.44 8.78 -10.43
N PRO A 404 -5.97 9.98 -10.73
CA PRO A 404 -6.67 10.25 -12.00
C PRO A 404 -5.80 9.95 -13.22
N PHE A 405 -6.40 9.43 -14.30
CA PHE A 405 -5.68 8.97 -15.50
C PHE A 405 -4.67 9.98 -16.05
N ALA A 406 -5.03 11.26 -16.15
CA ALA A 406 -4.16 12.27 -16.75
C ALA A 406 -2.95 12.62 -15.87
N GLU A 407 -3.15 12.64 -14.56
CA GLU A 407 -2.09 12.89 -13.57
C GLU A 407 -1.15 11.69 -13.50
N LEU A 408 -1.73 10.48 -13.55
CA LEU A 408 -0.96 9.24 -13.56
C LEU A 408 -0.14 9.10 -14.86
N ASP A 409 -0.72 9.45 -16.01
CA ASP A 409 0.00 9.52 -17.28
C ASP A 409 1.22 10.43 -17.19
N THR A 410 1.04 11.62 -16.61
CA THR A 410 2.13 12.59 -16.41
C THR A 410 3.22 12.04 -15.48
N LEU A 411 2.83 11.41 -14.36
CA LEU A 411 3.76 10.81 -13.42
C LEU A 411 4.61 9.70 -14.07
N LEU A 412 3.96 8.78 -14.79
CA LEU A 412 4.65 7.67 -15.47
C LEU A 412 5.58 8.18 -16.58
N VAL A 413 5.12 9.13 -17.39
CA VAL A 413 5.91 9.65 -18.51
C VAL A 413 7.10 10.47 -18.03
N ASN A 414 6.95 11.26 -16.97
CA ASN A 414 8.07 12.01 -16.39
C ASN A 414 9.12 11.09 -15.77
N ALA A 415 8.70 10.01 -15.11
CA ALA A 415 9.62 9.00 -14.62
C ALA A 415 10.42 8.38 -15.77
N LEU A 416 9.74 7.89 -16.82
CA LEU A 416 10.41 7.27 -17.98
C LEU A 416 11.37 8.22 -18.71
N ARG A 417 11.01 9.51 -18.82
CA ARG A 417 11.87 10.52 -19.46
C ARG A 417 13.08 10.89 -18.61
N SER A 418 12.92 10.93 -17.29
CA SER A 418 13.99 11.25 -16.35
C SER A 418 15.14 10.23 -16.39
N GLU A 419 14.87 9.00 -16.83
CA GLU A 419 15.89 7.97 -17.06
C GLU A 419 16.76 8.22 -18.30
N GLY A 420 16.34 9.10 -19.22
CA GLY A 420 17.07 9.40 -20.46
C GLY A 420 17.06 8.28 -21.52
N GLY A 421 16.39 7.15 -21.26
CA GLY A 421 16.27 6.03 -22.18
C GLY A 421 15.23 6.23 -23.28
N SER A 422 15.36 5.48 -24.40
CA SER A 422 14.36 5.45 -25.47
C SER A 422 13.19 4.48 -25.20
N SER A 423 13.26 3.73 -24.10
CA SER A 423 12.22 2.78 -23.70
C SER A 423 10.97 3.50 -23.19
N THR A 424 9.81 2.98 -23.55
CA THR A 424 8.50 3.45 -23.05
C THR A 424 7.81 2.38 -22.19
N ALA A 425 8.54 1.33 -21.82
CA ALA A 425 8.03 0.25 -20.97
C ALA A 425 8.26 0.61 -19.50
N LEU A 426 7.29 0.28 -18.64
CA LEU A 426 7.44 0.44 -17.20
C LEU A 426 8.52 -0.51 -16.67
N ASN A 427 9.22 -0.06 -15.62
CA ASN A 427 10.38 -0.74 -15.07
C ASN A 427 10.45 -0.56 -13.54
N ILE A 428 11.59 -0.94 -12.96
CA ILE A 428 11.84 -0.82 -11.53
C ILE A 428 11.73 0.63 -11.04
N ASN A 429 12.28 1.59 -11.79
CA ASN A 429 12.21 3.02 -11.44
C ASN A 429 10.78 3.56 -11.44
N THR A 430 9.90 3.02 -12.28
CA THR A 430 8.47 3.35 -12.22
C THR A 430 7.88 2.96 -10.85
N LEU A 431 8.18 1.76 -10.35
CA LEU A 431 7.71 1.30 -9.04
C LEU A 431 8.31 2.13 -7.90
N ARG A 432 9.62 2.42 -7.97
CA ARG A 432 10.30 3.29 -7.00
C ARG A 432 9.66 4.67 -6.94
N THR A 433 9.37 5.24 -8.11
CA THR A 433 8.72 6.54 -8.26
C THR A 433 7.33 6.55 -7.62
N LEU A 434 6.51 5.55 -7.92
CA LEU A 434 5.17 5.42 -7.32
C LEU A 434 5.24 5.25 -5.80
N GLY A 435 6.25 4.53 -5.31
CA GLY A 435 6.46 4.34 -3.88
C GLY A 435 6.88 5.60 -3.15
N VAL A 436 7.91 6.29 -3.63
CA VAL A 436 8.36 7.56 -3.03
C VAL A 436 7.27 8.63 -3.15
N TYR A 437 6.54 8.68 -4.26
CA TYR A 437 5.35 9.53 -4.39
C TYR A 437 4.32 9.22 -3.30
N ARG A 438 3.91 7.96 -3.14
CA ARG A 438 2.88 7.57 -2.16
C ARG A 438 3.30 7.94 -0.74
N TYR A 439 4.55 7.67 -0.40
CA TYR A 439 5.14 8.00 0.90
C TYR A 439 5.11 9.52 1.17
N LEU A 440 5.62 10.32 0.24
CA LEU A 440 5.66 11.78 0.41
C LEU A 440 4.28 12.43 0.30
N ASN A 441 3.34 11.84 -0.45
CA ASN A 441 1.96 12.32 -0.50
C ASN A 441 1.26 12.11 0.86
N GLN A 442 1.44 10.94 1.49
CA GLN A 442 0.87 10.69 2.82
C GLN A 442 1.42 11.65 3.88
N ARG A 443 2.70 12.04 3.76
CA ARG A 443 3.39 12.88 4.74
C ARG A 443 3.25 14.39 4.51
N TYR A 444 3.34 14.84 3.26
CA TYR A 444 3.40 16.26 2.88
C TYR A 444 2.24 16.70 1.97
N GLY A 445 1.35 15.80 1.55
CA GLY A 445 0.20 16.12 0.68
C GLY A 445 0.59 16.58 -0.73
N ILE A 446 1.73 16.11 -1.25
CA ILE A 446 2.18 16.48 -2.61
C ILE A 446 1.32 15.81 -3.69
N LEU A 447 0.85 16.60 -4.65
CA LEU A 447 0.02 16.11 -5.76
C LEU A 447 0.84 15.36 -6.83
N PRO A 448 0.25 14.44 -7.60
CA PRO A 448 0.99 13.64 -8.57
C PRO A 448 1.72 14.46 -9.63
N GLU A 449 1.12 15.53 -10.13
CA GLU A 449 1.74 16.40 -11.14
C GLU A 449 2.88 17.26 -10.57
N GLU A 450 2.77 17.67 -9.30
CA GLU A 450 3.86 18.38 -8.61
C GLU A 450 5.06 17.44 -8.45
N PHE A 451 4.83 16.22 -7.98
CA PHE A 451 5.87 15.22 -7.83
C PHE A 451 6.45 14.76 -9.18
N ALA A 452 5.62 14.62 -10.22
CA ALA A 452 6.10 14.35 -11.58
C ALA A 452 7.05 15.45 -12.07
N SER A 453 6.80 16.70 -11.70
CA SER A 453 7.69 17.84 -12.03
C SER A 453 9.01 17.78 -11.26
N PHE A 454 9.12 16.98 -10.20
CA PHE A 454 10.41 16.71 -9.53
C PHE A 454 11.31 15.81 -10.35
N LEU A 455 10.77 15.04 -11.28
CA LEU A 455 11.53 14.11 -12.12
C LEU A 455 11.89 14.74 -13.46
N HIS A 456 10.95 15.46 -14.08
CA HIS A 456 11.17 16.06 -15.40
C HIS A 456 10.32 17.33 -15.59
N ASP A 457 9.61 17.48 -16.71
CA ASP A 457 8.98 18.74 -17.11
C ASP A 457 7.66 18.96 -16.38
N MET A 458 7.40 20.21 -16.01
CA MET A 458 6.11 20.61 -15.46
C MET A 458 5.01 20.52 -16.53
N PRO A 459 3.83 19.96 -16.22
CA PRO A 459 2.72 19.89 -17.16
C PRO A 459 2.19 21.29 -17.50
N THR A 460 2.17 21.57 -18.80
CA THR A 460 1.63 22.80 -19.42
C THR A 460 0.20 22.64 -19.94
N SER A 461 -0.37 21.44 -19.82
CA SER A 461 -1.74 21.12 -20.21
C SER A 461 -2.49 20.46 -19.05
N ALA A 462 -3.81 20.52 -19.08
CA ALA A 462 -4.70 19.79 -18.16
C ALA A 462 -5.93 19.26 -18.89
N CYS A 463 -6.55 18.20 -18.35
CA CYS A 463 -7.78 17.61 -18.86
C CYS A 463 -9.00 18.03 -18.03
N GLY A 464 -10.18 18.01 -18.65
CA GLY A 464 -11.44 18.34 -17.98
C GLY A 464 -11.50 19.82 -17.59
N ASP A 465 -12.05 20.10 -16.40
CA ASP A 465 -12.25 21.48 -15.92
C ASP A 465 -11.01 22.05 -15.19
N ARG A 466 -9.95 21.26 -15.02
CA ARG A 466 -8.71 21.66 -14.33
C ARG A 466 -7.89 22.66 -15.13
N THR A 467 -7.13 23.49 -14.42
CA THR A 467 -6.11 24.38 -14.98
C THR A 467 -4.76 23.66 -15.02
N PRO A 468 -3.90 23.88 -16.04
CA PRO A 468 -2.55 23.32 -16.08
C PRO A 468 -1.71 23.70 -14.86
N LEU A 469 -0.81 22.83 -14.40
CA LEU A 469 0.07 23.13 -13.26
C LEU A 469 0.91 24.39 -13.51
N PHE A 470 1.40 24.56 -14.74
CA PHE A 470 2.12 25.79 -15.14
C PHE A 470 1.32 27.06 -14.84
N ASP A 471 0.04 27.09 -15.18
CA ASP A 471 -0.82 28.25 -14.95
C ASP A 471 -1.18 28.41 -13.48
N GLN A 472 -1.37 27.29 -12.77
CA GLN A 472 -1.57 27.29 -11.32
C GLN A 472 -0.38 27.87 -10.56
N VAL A 473 0.84 27.78 -11.09
CA VAL A 473 2.04 28.32 -10.44
C VAL A 473 2.30 29.75 -10.92
N PHE A 474 2.44 29.96 -12.22
CA PHE A 474 2.96 31.22 -12.75
C PHE A 474 1.88 32.22 -13.21
N ASN A 475 0.65 31.77 -13.49
CA ASN A 475 -0.41 32.61 -14.05
C ASN A 475 -1.64 32.77 -13.14
N ARG A 476 -1.47 32.64 -11.82
CA ARG A 476 -2.57 32.70 -10.84
C ARG A 476 -3.46 33.94 -10.96
N THR A 477 -2.85 35.09 -11.19
CA THR A 477 -3.55 36.39 -11.22
C THR A 477 -3.92 36.82 -12.63
N GLY A 478 -3.31 36.24 -13.69
CA GLY A 478 -3.50 36.67 -15.08
C GLY A 478 -3.08 38.11 -15.38
N LEU A 479 -2.41 38.80 -14.43
CA LEU A 479 -2.08 40.23 -14.53
C LEU A 479 -0.77 40.51 -15.28
N LEU A 480 0.08 39.49 -15.45
CA LEU A 480 1.40 39.61 -16.08
C LEU A 480 1.41 38.86 -17.42
N ASP A 481 1.80 39.55 -18.49
CA ASP A 481 2.09 38.91 -19.77
C ASP A 481 3.30 37.98 -19.63
N SER A 482 3.18 36.73 -20.04
CA SER A 482 4.26 35.75 -19.94
C SER A 482 5.43 36.10 -20.88
N PRO A 483 6.64 36.42 -20.35
CA PRO A 483 7.81 36.71 -21.17
C PRO A 483 8.41 35.46 -21.81
N LEU A 484 8.03 34.27 -21.33
CA LEU A 484 8.57 32.98 -21.73
C LEU A 484 8.05 32.50 -23.09
N GLN A 485 6.90 33.02 -23.55
CA GLN A 485 6.29 32.59 -24.81
C GLN A 485 7.08 33.04 -26.05
N LYS A 486 7.68 34.24 -26.01
CA LYS A 486 8.28 34.92 -27.18
C LYS A 486 9.75 34.59 -27.43
N LYS A 487 10.41 33.91 -26.49
CA LYS A 487 11.88 33.80 -26.40
C LYS A 487 12.43 32.37 -26.32
N GLN A 488 11.64 31.36 -26.68
CA GLN A 488 11.76 29.92 -26.31
C GLN A 488 13.11 29.19 -26.56
N THR A 489 14.12 29.84 -27.12
CA THR A 489 15.46 29.27 -27.39
C THR A 489 16.62 30.23 -27.05
N THR A 490 16.32 31.41 -26.49
CA THR A 490 17.35 32.39 -26.11
C THR A 490 17.91 32.08 -24.72
N ALA A 491 19.22 32.28 -24.55
CA ALA A 491 19.87 32.19 -23.24
C ALA A 491 19.20 33.17 -22.27
N LEU A 492 18.88 32.68 -21.07
CA LEU A 492 18.32 33.51 -20.02
C LEU A 492 19.48 34.04 -19.18
N VAL A 493 19.62 35.37 -19.13
CA VAL A 493 20.64 36.04 -18.31
C VAL A 493 20.00 36.53 -17.03
N THR A 494 20.70 36.41 -15.90
CA THR A 494 20.24 36.86 -14.57
C THR A 494 19.90 38.36 -14.48
N THR A 495 20.26 39.14 -15.50
CA THR A 495 19.92 40.56 -15.66
C THR A 495 18.54 40.82 -16.28
N ASP A 496 17.82 39.80 -16.80
CA ASP A 496 16.46 39.96 -17.34
C ASP A 496 15.41 40.09 -16.22
N LEU A 497 15.31 41.30 -15.66
CA LEU A 497 14.42 41.63 -14.55
C LEU A 497 12.94 41.31 -14.81
N LYS A 498 12.47 41.35 -16.06
CA LYS A 498 11.06 41.04 -16.39
C LYS A 498 10.78 39.55 -16.24
N THR A 499 11.65 38.71 -16.81
CA THR A 499 11.52 37.26 -16.75
C THR A 499 11.71 36.75 -15.32
N PHE A 500 12.73 37.25 -14.61
CA PHE A 500 12.94 36.90 -13.21
C PHE A 500 11.87 37.46 -12.27
N GLY A 501 11.28 38.62 -12.56
CA GLY A 501 10.11 39.14 -11.84
C GLY A 501 8.86 38.28 -12.00
N TYR A 502 8.64 37.72 -13.19
CA TYR A 502 7.56 36.76 -13.42
C TYR A 502 7.80 35.43 -12.69
N LEU A 503 9.02 34.90 -12.77
CA LEU A 503 9.40 33.65 -12.11
C LEU A 503 9.35 33.77 -10.58
N SER A 504 9.82 34.89 -10.04
CA SER A 504 9.79 35.18 -8.59
C SER A 504 8.36 35.24 -8.05
N ALA A 505 7.47 35.93 -8.76
CA ALA A 505 6.05 36.01 -8.42
C ALA A 505 5.36 34.63 -8.43
N GLY A 506 5.64 33.80 -9.44
CA GLY A 506 5.03 32.47 -9.55
C GLY A 506 5.53 31.47 -8.51
N LEU A 507 6.84 31.47 -8.23
CA LEU A 507 7.44 30.58 -7.23
C LEU A 507 7.25 31.08 -5.79
N GLY A 508 6.84 32.34 -5.60
CA GLY A 508 6.75 32.98 -4.30
C GLY A 508 8.12 33.21 -3.65
N LEU A 509 9.15 33.44 -4.46
CA LEU A 509 10.53 33.65 -4.01
C LEU A 509 10.92 35.11 -4.17
N SER A 510 11.81 35.60 -3.30
CA SER A 510 12.45 36.91 -3.50
C SER A 510 13.45 36.88 -4.65
N PHE A 511 13.78 38.04 -5.22
CA PHE A 511 14.88 38.17 -6.18
C PHE A 511 16.18 38.51 -5.42
N THR A 512 16.74 37.53 -4.71
CA THR A 512 17.99 37.70 -3.92
C THR A 512 19.00 36.58 -4.20
N GLN A 513 20.27 36.81 -3.83
CA GLN A 513 21.37 35.86 -4.00
C GLN A 513 21.17 34.54 -3.25
N ASP A 514 20.35 34.53 -2.18
CA ASP A 514 20.06 33.34 -1.38
C ASP A 514 18.74 32.65 -1.76
N SER A 515 18.04 33.13 -2.79
CA SER A 515 16.74 32.59 -3.20
C SER A 515 16.70 32.30 -4.70
N LEU A 516 15.98 33.09 -5.51
CA LEU A 516 15.81 32.78 -6.93
C LEU A 516 17.12 32.84 -7.74
N LEU A 517 18.04 33.77 -7.41
CA LEU A 517 19.32 33.86 -8.11
C LEU A 517 20.22 32.67 -7.79
N LEU A 518 20.18 32.13 -6.57
CA LEU A 518 20.88 30.90 -6.21
C LEU A 518 20.42 29.74 -7.10
N LEU A 519 19.10 29.55 -7.19
CA LEU A 519 18.53 28.47 -8.00
C LEU A 519 18.90 28.62 -9.47
N ALA A 520 18.92 29.85 -10.00
CA ALA A 520 19.32 30.11 -11.38
C ALA A 520 20.82 29.82 -11.62
N GLN A 521 21.70 30.20 -10.69
CA GLN A 521 23.13 29.89 -10.76
C GLN A 521 23.37 28.38 -10.71
N GLN A 522 22.65 27.65 -9.85
CA GLN A 522 22.73 26.19 -9.79
C GLN A 522 22.23 25.55 -11.08
N THR A 523 21.11 26.03 -11.64
CA THR A 523 20.60 25.56 -12.92
C THR A 523 21.58 25.86 -14.05
N GLU A 524 22.28 26.99 -14.05
CA GLU A 524 23.34 27.31 -15.02
C GLU A 524 24.57 26.40 -14.87
N GLN A 525 24.90 25.99 -13.64
CA GLN A 525 26.04 25.11 -13.36
C GLN A 525 25.82 23.67 -13.85
N TYR A 526 24.62 23.11 -13.63
CA TYR A 526 24.35 21.69 -13.89
C TYR A 526 23.42 21.43 -15.09
N ALA A 527 22.77 22.47 -15.64
CA ALA A 527 21.88 22.39 -16.80
C ALA A 527 22.03 23.64 -17.69
N SER A 528 21.21 23.79 -18.73
CA SER A 528 21.24 24.97 -19.61
C SER A 528 20.18 26.00 -19.22
N LEU A 529 20.59 27.23 -18.87
CA LEU A 529 19.68 28.31 -18.49
C LEU A 529 19.10 29.03 -19.74
N LYS A 530 17.87 28.69 -20.13
CA LYS A 530 17.17 29.21 -21.32
C LYS A 530 15.73 29.61 -21.00
N HIS A 531 15.04 30.27 -21.94
CA HIS A 531 13.59 30.54 -21.81
C HIS A 531 12.74 29.31 -22.21
N ASP A 532 13.16 28.11 -21.84
CA ASP A 532 12.52 26.85 -22.18
C ASP A 532 11.81 26.21 -20.97
N LEU A 533 11.03 25.16 -21.24
CA LEU A 533 10.28 24.45 -20.20
C LEU A 533 11.20 23.73 -19.21
N SER A 534 12.35 23.24 -19.68
CA SER A 534 13.33 22.53 -18.83
C SER A 534 13.89 23.45 -17.74
N THR A 535 14.28 24.68 -18.10
CA THR A 535 14.75 25.68 -17.13
C THR A 535 13.69 26.02 -16.09
N VAL A 536 12.46 26.28 -16.53
CA VAL A 536 11.36 26.61 -15.62
C VAL A 536 11.03 25.45 -14.69
N SER A 537 11.06 24.21 -15.21
CA SER A 537 10.82 22.99 -14.44
C SER A 537 11.92 22.75 -13.42
N SER A 538 13.18 23.01 -13.77
CA SER A 538 14.34 22.94 -12.85
C SER A 538 14.22 23.93 -11.69
N LEU A 539 13.84 25.19 -11.98
CA LEU A 539 13.63 26.20 -10.93
C LEU A 539 12.44 25.86 -10.04
N TYR A 540 11.33 25.41 -10.64
CA TYR A 540 10.16 24.97 -9.89
C TYR A 540 10.47 23.77 -8.99
N ARG A 541 11.16 22.75 -9.51
CA ARG A 541 11.57 21.55 -8.76
C ARG A 541 12.35 21.92 -7.52
N GLN A 542 13.42 22.69 -7.66
CA GLN A 542 14.25 23.10 -6.53
C GLN A 542 13.43 23.91 -5.49
N ALA A 543 12.64 24.89 -5.95
CA ALA A 543 11.82 25.71 -5.07
C ALA A 543 10.72 24.92 -4.35
N ARG A 544 10.04 24.00 -5.06
CA ARG A 544 8.93 23.22 -4.54
C ARG A 544 9.39 22.11 -3.61
N ILE A 545 10.54 21.47 -3.87
CA ILE A 545 11.19 20.52 -2.96
C ILE A 545 11.57 21.23 -1.65
N ALA A 546 12.24 22.39 -1.72
CA ALA A 546 12.58 23.18 -0.53
C ALA A 546 11.33 23.49 0.29
N ARG A 547 10.26 23.98 -0.37
CA ARG A 547 8.98 24.28 0.27
C ARG A 547 8.29 23.05 0.87
N MET A 548 8.37 21.88 0.24
CA MET A 548 7.78 20.64 0.75
C MET A 548 8.37 20.27 2.10
N PHE A 549 9.69 20.43 2.26
CA PHE A 549 10.40 20.18 3.51
C PHE A 549 10.37 21.36 4.50
N GLY A 550 9.66 22.45 4.18
CA GLY A 550 9.62 23.65 5.04
C GLY A 550 10.94 24.43 5.10
N LEU A 551 11.83 24.24 4.12
CA LEU A 551 13.15 24.87 4.04
C LEU A 551 13.17 26.06 3.08
N SER A 552 14.10 27.00 3.29
CA SER A 552 14.43 28.00 2.27
C SER A 552 15.21 27.37 1.11
N PRO A 553 15.23 27.97 -0.10
CA PRO A 553 16.03 27.45 -1.22
C PRO A 553 17.52 27.29 -0.86
N ALA A 554 18.10 28.25 -0.13
CA ALA A 554 19.47 28.16 0.32
C ALA A 554 19.70 27.03 1.33
N ASP A 555 18.79 26.85 2.29
CA ASP A 555 18.91 25.78 3.29
C ASP A 555 18.74 24.40 2.66
N SER A 556 17.82 24.26 1.70
CA SER A 556 17.62 23.03 0.92
C SER A 556 18.88 22.64 0.15
N THR A 557 19.50 23.59 -0.56
CA THR A 557 20.76 23.36 -1.28
C THR A 557 21.90 23.02 -0.33
N ARG A 558 21.99 23.72 0.81
CA ARG A 558 23.02 23.44 1.82
C ARG A 558 22.86 22.05 2.44
N LEU A 559 21.63 21.63 2.74
CA LEU A 559 21.34 20.29 3.25
C LEU A 559 21.73 19.21 2.25
N ALA A 560 21.34 19.38 0.98
CA ALA A 560 21.70 18.44 -0.09
C ALA A 560 23.22 18.27 -0.23
N ARG A 561 23.97 19.38 -0.19
CA ARG A 561 25.45 19.36 -0.21
C ARG A 561 26.05 18.67 1.02
N LEU A 562 25.46 18.84 2.21
CA LEU A 562 25.95 18.17 3.42
C LEU A 562 25.74 16.65 3.38
N LEU A 563 24.65 16.18 2.76
CA LEU A 563 24.30 14.77 2.70
C LEU A 563 25.08 14.01 1.61
N GLY A 564 25.16 14.57 0.40
CA GLY A 564 25.73 13.88 -0.76
C GLY A 564 26.51 14.78 -1.72
N GLY A 565 26.98 15.93 -1.24
CA GLY A 565 27.86 16.84 -1.97
C GLY A 565 27.22 17.46 -3.21
N ASP A 566 28.07 17.77 -4.19
CA ASP A 566 27.64 18.39 -5.45
C ASP A 566 26.73 17.47 -6.27
N LYS A 567 26.84 16.14 -6.10
CA LYS A 567 25.98 15.20 -6.84
C LYS A 567 24.52 15.35 -6.44
N PHE A 568 24.23 15.54 -5.15
CA PHE A 568 22.86 15.78 -4.69
C PHE A 568 22.33 17.12 -5.20
N SER A 569 23.18 18.14 -5.29
CA SER A 569 22.81 19.44 -5.88
C SER A 569 22.48 19.32 -7.37
N GLU A 570 23.29 18.57 -8.12
CA GLU A 570 23.04 18.25 -9.54
C GLU A 570 21.70 17.53 -9.72
N LEU A 571 21.38 16.56 -8.85
CA LEU A 571 20.13 15.80 -8.89
C LEU A 571 18.91 16.67 -8.57
N LEU A 572 19.00 17.61 -7.62
CA LEU A 572 17.94 18.60 -7.37
C LEU A 572 17.67 19.49 -8.59
N VAL A 573 18.70 19.80 -9.37
CA VAL A 573 18.58 20.61 -10.59
C VAL A 573 18.01 19.81 -11.75
N THR A 574 18.47 18.57 -11.95
CA THR A 574 18.17 17.75 -13.13
C THR A 574 16.90 16.91 -12.96
N GLY A 575 16.62 16.44 -11.74
CA GLY A 575 15.55 15.48 -11.47
C GLY A 575 15.83 14.08 -12.01
N ALA A 576 17.08 13.76 -12.35
CA ALA A 576 17.45 12.54 -13.08
C ALA A 576 17.28 11.26 -12.25
N LEU A 577 16.77 10.22 -12.90
CA LEU A 577 16.71 8.84 -12.40
C LEU A 577 17.90 8.05 -12.94
N SER A 578 18.53 7.23 -12.09
CA SER A 578 19.61 6.34 -12.50
C SER A 578 19.10 5.24 -13.43
N ASP A 579 19.99 4.64 -14.24
CA ASP A 579 19.65 3.42 -14.98
C ASP A 579 19.12 2.36 -14.00
N PRO A 580 18.01 1.67 -14.30
CA PRO A 580 17.45 0.63 -13.44
C PRO A 580 18.45 -0.45 -12.99
N ASN A 581 19.52 -0.69 -13.75
CA ASN A 581 20.57 -1.67 -13.43
C ASN A 581 21.78 -1.05 -12.72
N ALA A 582 21.90 0.28 -12.73
CA ALA A 582 22.97 0.98 -12.03
C ALA A 582 22.55 1.28 -10.59
N GLN A 583 23.30 0.78 -9.61
CA GLN A 583 23.06 1.06 -8.20
C GLN A 583 23.56 2.47 -7.79
N THR A 584 23.43 3.48 -8.65
CA THR A 584 23.88 4.86 -8.41
C THR A 584 22.80 5.71 -7.76
N THR A 585 23.19 6.70 -6.96
CA THR A 585 22.25 7.62 -6.29
C THR A 585 21.51 8.49 -7.31
N ASP A 586 20.20 8.62 -7.15
CA ASP A 586 19.33 9.46 -7.97
C ASP A 586 18.42 10.39 -7.15
N ILE A 587 17.55 11.14 -7.83
CA ILE A 587 16.66 12.11 -7.19
C ILE A 587 15.76 11.48 -6.12
N LEU A 588 15.32 10.22 -6.27
CA LEU A 588 14.47 9.58 -5.28
C LEU A 588 15.24 9.35 -3.97
N ASP A 589 16.52 8.99 -4.09
CA ASP A 589 17.41 8.83 -2.94
C ASP A 589 17.68 10.17 -2.23
N VAL A 590 17.85 11.25 -3.01
CA VAL A 590 18.00 12.60 -2.45
C VAL A 590 16.77 12.99 -1.64
N LEU A 591 15.56 12.75 -2.18
CA LEU A 591 14.31 13.07 -1.48
C LEU A 591 14.19 12.26 -0.17
N MET A 592 14.48 10.96 -0.19
CA MET A 592 14.43 10.13 1.02
C MET A 592 15.51 10.52 2.04
N ALA A 593 16.71 10.90 1.60
CA ALA A 593 17.79 11.37 2.47
C ALA A 593 17.46 12.72 3.12
N MET A 594 16.87 13.65 2.36
CA MET A 594 16.43 14.94 2.87
C MET A 594 15.26 14.78 3.85
N ASP A 595 14.29 13.92 3.57
CA ASP A 595 13.19 13.60 4.48
C ASP A 595 13.72 13.09 5.84
N TRP A 596 14.64 12.13 5.80
CA TRP A 596 15.32 11.62 6.99
C TRP A 596 16.05 12.73 7.77
N ALA A 597 16.75 13.63 7.07
CA ALA A 597 17.52 14.68 7.73
C ALA A 597 16.64 15.77 8.35
N VAL A 598 15.53 16.13 7.69
CA VAL A 598 14.54 17.07 8.23
C VAL A 598 13.89 16.50 9.49
N ASP A 599 13.62 15.20 9.52
CA ASP A 599 13.13 14.53 10.72
C ASP A 599 14.13 14.55 11.87
N TRP A 600 15.39 14.26 11.58
CA TRP A 600 16.44 14.33 12.59
C TRP A 600 16.57 15.75 13.15
N LEU A 601 16.56 16.77 12.30
CA LEU A 601 16.61 18.18 12.72
C LEU A 601 15.40 18.58 13.57
N GLY A 602 14.20 18.12 13.18
CA GLY A 602 12.99 18.30 13.96
C GLY A 602 13.08 17.65 15.35
N GLN A 603 13.61 16.43 15.44
CA GLN A 603 13.83 15.73 16.72
C GLN A 603 14.87 16.42 17.61
N SER A 604 15.93 16.96 17.01
CA SER A 604 16.99 17.70 17.72
C SER A 604 16.62 19.17 17.98
N ASN A 605 15.42 19.63 17.56
CA ASN A 605 14.95 21.02 17.63
C ASN A 605 16.00 22.02 17.09
N ARG A 606 16.66 21.66 15.98
CA ARG A 606 17.74 22.44 15.37
C ARG A 606 17.33 22.93 13.99
N ASP A 607 17.64 24.18 13.69
CA ASP A 607 17.45 24.75 12.35
C ASP A 607 18.68 24.50 11.44
N MET A 608 18.48 24.52 10.13
CA MET A 608 19.54 24.36 9.13
C MET A 608 20.63 25.41 9.27
N ALA A 609 20.30 26.65 9.64
CA ALA A 609 21.30 27.69 9.88
C ALA A 609 22.25 27.29 11.02
N GLN A 610 21.72 26.68 12.09
CA GLN A 610 22.51 26.22 13.23
C GLN A 610 23.40 25.02 12.83
N LEU A 611 22.86 24.07 12.07
CA LEU A 611 23.65 22.94 11.56
C LEU A 611 24.80 23.41 10.64
N CYS A 612 24.53 24.34 9.73
CA CYS A 612 25.55 24.92 8.87
C CYS A 612 26.60 25.68 9.68
N GLN A 613 26.23 26.41 10.73
CA GLN A 613 27.23 27.06 11.59
C GLN A 613 28.20 26.06 12.22
N LEU A 614 27.72 24.87 12.59
CA LEU A 614 28.56 23.81 13.16
C LEU A 614 29.47 23.15 12.12
N LEU A 615 28.96 22.89 10.91
CA LEU A 615 29.63 22.05 9.91
C LEU A 615 30.28 22.80 8.74
N ALA A 616 29.99 24.08 8.53
CA ALA A 616 30.47 24.79 7.33
C ALA A 616 32.00 24.89 7.30
N CYS A 617 32.62 24.52 6.17
CA CYS A 617 34.04 24.75 5.88
C CYS A 617 34.37 26.13 5.28
N HIS A 618 33.38 27.01 5.11
CA HIS A 618 33.59 28.30 4.45
C HIS A 618 34.14 29.33 5.44
N ASN A 619 35.30 29.88 5.11
CA ASN A 619 35.86 31.07 5.73
C ASN A 619 34.95 32.24 5.36
N VAL A 620 33.91 32.48 6.16
CA VAL A 620 33.37 33.83 6.22
C VAL A 620 34.48 34.63 6.86
N ASP A 621 35.06 35.58 6.13
CA ASP A 621 35.83 36.68 6.69
C ASP A 621 34.88 37.47 7.60
N LEU A 622 34.53 36.88 8.75
CA LEU A 622 33.80 37.54 9.81
C LEU A 622 34.72 38.68 10.23
N PRO A 623 34.28 39.95 10.10
CA PRO A 623 35.04 41.04 10.67
C PRO A 623 35.21 40.72 12.15
N LEU A 624 36.45 40.66 12.62
CA LEU A 624 36.71 40.39 14.02
C LEU A 624 36.00 41.46 14.85
N GLU A 625 35.14 41.04 15.77
CA GLU A 625 34.67 41.94 16.81
C GLU A 625 35.89 42.53 17.51
N GLN A 626 35.88 43.84 17.78
CA GLN A 626 37.02 44.54 18.42
C GLN A 626 37.46 43.84 19.73
N ASN A 627 36.53 43.23 20.47
CA ASN A 627 36.84 42.43 21.65
C ASN A 627 37.63 41.16 21.33
N LEU A 628 37.26 40.45 20.26
CA LEU A 628 37.94 39.24 19.83
C LEU A 628 39.33 39.59 19.25
N GLN A 629 39.45 40.73 18.57
CA GLN A 629 40.72 41.25 18.07
C GLN A 629 41.68 41.65 19.20
N ASN A 630 41.19 42.38 20.21
CA ASN A 630 41.99 42.72 21.39
C ASN A 630 42.48 41.46 22.13
N ARG A 631 41.66 40.39 22.17
CA ARG A 631 42.05 39.09 22.77
C ARG A 631 43.03 38.31 21.90
N LEU A 632 42.93 38.36 20.57
CA LEU A 632 43.92 37.75 19.69
C LEU A 632 45.26 38.49 19.74
N ASP A 633 45.25 39.81 19.88
CA ASP A 633 46.47 40.60 20.03
C ASP A 633 47.16 40.33 21.38
N ALA A 634 46.40 39.99 22.43
CA ALA A 634 46.96 39.50 23.70
C ALA A 634 47.67 38.14 23.59
N LEU A 635 47.32 37.31 22.59
CA LEU A 635 47.98 36.02 22.32
C LEU A 635 49.21 36.14 21.41
N ARG A 636 49.42 37.31 20.78
CA ARG A 636 50.40 37.52 19.70
C ARG A 636 51.82 37.91 20.17
N THR A 637 52.19 37.74 21.43
CA THR A 637 53.56 38.08 21.91
C THR A 637 54.17 37.07 22.91
N PRO A 638 55.50 36.87 22.94
CA PRO A 638 56.48 36.65 21.86
C PRO A 638 56.78 35.15 21.63
N ALA A 639 57.51 34.84 20.56
CA ALA A 639 57.82 33.53 19.96
C ALA A 639 58.51 32.44 20.83
N ASN A 640 58.59 32.60 22.15
CA ASN A 640 59.23 31.67 23.10
C ASN A 640 58.33 31.29 24.29
N THR A 641 57.01 31.39 24.15
CA THR A 641 56.06 30.91 25.16
C THR A 641 56.15 29.38 25.27
N SER A 642 56.37 28.87 26.48
CA SER A 642 56.40 27.43 26.74
C SER A 642 55.08 26.77 26.30
N ALA A 643 55.12 25.48 25.89
CA ALA A 643 53.93 24.75 25.46
C ALA A 643 52.80 24.78 26.51
N GLU A 644 53.16 24.81 27.79
CA GLU A 644 52.23 24.92 28.93
C GLU A 644 51.55 26.29 29.02
N GLN A 645 52.23 27.38 28.68
CA GLN A 645 51.63 28.70 28.63
C GLN A 645 50.71 28.86 27.42
N GLN A 646 51.08 28.27 26.27
CA GLN A 646 50.21 28.24 25.08
C GLN A 646 48.89 27.51 25.34
N LEU A 647 48.94 26.41 26.11
CA LEU A 647 47.77 25.66 26.56
C LEU A 647 46.86 26.50 27.46
N ARG A 648 47.39 27.08 28.56
CA ARG A 648 46.57 27.89 29.50
C ARG A 648 45.90 29.08 28.85
N LEU A 649 46.59 29.74 27.92
CA LEU A 649 46.02 30.85 27.16
C LEU A 649 44.88 30.36 26.25
N MET A 650 45.03 29.19 25.62
CA MET A 650 43.95 28.60 24.82
C MET A 650 42.74 28.18 25.66
N GLU A 651 42.96 27.65 26.86
CA GLU A 651 41.91 27.34 27.84
C GLU A 651 41.12 28.60 28.21
N SER A 652 41.82 29.71 28.47
CA SER A 652 41.17 30.99 28.80
C SER A 652 40.31 31.52 27.65
N LEU A 653 40.75 31.37 26.39
CA LEU A 653 39.96 31.78 25.23
C LEU A 653 38.71 30.92 25.04
N LEU A 654 38.83 29.61 25.25
CA LEU A 654 37.70 28.69 25.16
C LEU A 654 36.65 28.99 26.23
N HIS A 655 37.09 29.28 27.45
CA HIS A 655 36.21 29.72 28.52
C HIS A 655 35.54 31.06 28.18
N ASP A 656 36.33 32.06 27.80
CA ASP A 656 35.85 33.43 27.57
C ASP A 656 34.92 33.55 26.36
N ILE A 657 35.12 32.75 25.30
CA ILE A 657 34.40 32.88 24.02
C ILE A 657 33.30 31.83 23.88
N ALA A 658 33.55 30.59 24.28
CA ALA A 658 32.61 29.48 24.09
C ALA A 658 31.85 29.10 25.37
N ASP A 659 32.20 29.68 26.52
CA ASP A 659 31.67 29.33 27.85
C ASP A 659 31.86 27.83 28.17
N LEU A 660 33.04 27.31 27.80
CA LEU A 660 33.42 25.91 27.99
C LEU A 660 34.50 25.80 29.07
N SER A 661 34.44 24.74 29.89
CA SER A 661 35.52 24.44 30.86
C SER A 661 36.81 24.05 30.11
N ALA A 662 37.96 24.36 30.72
CA ALA A 662 39.29 23.99 30.22
C ALA A 662 39.44 22.49 29.92
N GLU A 663 38.70 21.65 30.66
CA GLU A 663 38.69 20.19 30.49
C GLU A 663 38.22 19.72 29.10
N TYR A 664 37.46 20.54 28.38
CA TYR A 664 36.98 20.19 27.04
C TYR A 664 38.00 20.47 25.94
N LEU A 665 39.12 21.15 26.24
CA LEU A 665 40.13 21.55 25.26
C LEU A 665 40.66 20.36 24.41
N PRO A 666 41.00 19.19 24.98
CA PRO A 666 41.49 18.06 24.18
C PRO A 666 40.45 17.56 23.17
N SER A 667 39.21 17.43 23.61
CA SER A 667 38.06 17.00 22.80
C SER A 667 37.78 17.98 21.66
N VAL A 668 37.78 19.29 21.96
CA VAL A 668 37.58 20.34 20.96
C VAL A 668 38.69 20.34 19.90
N MET A 669 39.95 20.20 20.32
CA MET A 669 41.10 20.17 19.39
C MET A 669 41.03 18.97 18.46
N LYS A 670 40.64 17.80 18.99
CA LYS A 670 40.47 16.58 18.20
C LYS A 670 39.33 16.68 17.20
N MET A 671 38.17 17.19 17.62
CA MET A 671 37.04 17.42 16.72
C MET A 671 37.36 18.44 15.62
N ALA A 672 38.16 19.46 15.93
CA ALA A 672 38.60 20.47 14.97
C ALA A 672 39.70 19.98 14.00
N ASP A 673 40.28 18.79 14.23
CA ASP A 673 41.45 18.26 13.51
C ASP A 673 42.64 19.23 13.52
N THR A 674 42.94 19.80 14.69
CA THR A 674 44.01 20.79 14.84
C THR A 674 44.79 20.57 16.14
N SER A 675 45.99 21.15 16.21
CA SER A 675 46.80 21.19 17.44
C SER A 675 46.99 22.63 17.92
N VAL A 676 47.20 22.80 19.23
CA VAL A 676 47.46 24.12 19.83
C VAL A 676 48.59 24.85 19.09
N LYS A 677 49.68 24.16 18.75
CA LYS A 677 50.80 24.72 18.00
C LYS A 677 50.39 25.25 16.63
N SER A 678 49.67 24.43 15.85
CA SER A 678 49.20 24.83 14.51
C SER A 678 48.25 26.04 14.55
N VAL A 679 47.49 26.18 15.63
CA VAL A 679 46.55 27.30 15.81
C VAL A 679 47.30 28.60 16.10
N TYR A 680 48.32 28.57 16.95
CA TYR A 680 49.19 29.72 17.18
C TYR A 680 49.98 30.11 15.92
N GLU A 681 50.46 29.13 15.14
CA GLU A 681 51.08 29.38 13.84
C GLU A 681 50.13 30.08 12.86
N ASP A 682 48.87 29.64 12.78
CA ASP A 682 47.84 30.25 11.91
C ASP A 682 47.43 31.66 12.39
N ILE A 683 47.32 31.87 13.71
CA ILE A 683 47.05 33.18 14.33
C ILE A 683 48.17 34.19 14.03
N ASN A 684 49.43 33.74 14.05
CA ASN A 684 50.61 34.56 13.77
C ASN A 684 50.78 34.82 12.27
N ALA A 685 50.43 33.85 11.41
CA ALA A 685 50.54 33.99 9.96
C ALA A 685 49.51 34.95 9.35
N ARG A 686 48.34 35.13 10.00
CA ARG A 686 47.25 35.99 9.50
C ARG A 686 46.80 37.04 10.54
N PRO A 687 47.48 38.21 10.61
CA PRO A 687 47.20 39.23 11.62
C PRO A 687 45.82 39.90 11.51
N GLN A 688 45.31 40.05 10.28
CA GLN A 688 44.16 40.91 9.98
C GLN A 688 42.88 40.14 9.60
N ALA A 689 42.93 38.80 9.62
CA ALA A 689 41.80 37.95 9.23
C ALA A 689 41.56 36.87 10.29
N MET A 690 40.33 36.35 10.35
CA MET A 690 39.99 35.26 11.26
C MET A 690 40.76 33.99 10.86
N PRO A 691 41.59 33.40 11.74
CA PRO A 691 42.34 32.19 11.42
C PRO A 691 41.38 31.02 11.17
N ALA A 692 41.63 30.25 10.12
CA ALA A 692 40.76 29.13 9.76
C ALA A 692 40.73 28.09 10.88
N SER A 693 41.88 27.87 11.53
CA SER A 693 42.00 26.95 12.68
C SER A 693 41.15 27.40 13.86
N LEU A 694 41.07 28.71 14.14
CA LEU A 694 40.24 29.24 15.21
C LEU A 694 38.75 29.07 14.93
N THR A 695 38.31 29.26 13.67
CA THR A 695 36.90 29.00 13.31
C THR A 695 36.52 27.53 13.51
N LYS A 696 37.41 26.59 13.19
CA LYS A 696 37.18 25.16 13.44
C LYS A 696 37.06 24.85 14.94
N ILE A 697 37.92 25.45 15.77
CA ILE A 697 37.87 25.30 17.24
C ILE A 697 36.57 25.84 17.80
N LEU A 698 36.15 27.05 17.42
CA LEU A 698 34.92 27.64 17.94
C LEU A 698 33.68 26.83 17.54
N ARG A 699 33.67 26.23 16.33
CA ARG A 699 32.62 25.31 15.88
C ARG A 699 32.61 24.02 16.70
N ALA A 700 33.77 23.40 16.89
CA ALA A 700 33.90 22.20 17.71
C ALA A 700 33.51 22.45 19.17
N ALA A 701 33.88 23.61 19.73
CA ALA A 701 33.48 24.04 21.07
C ALA A 701 31.97 24.21 21.19
N LYS A 702 31.34 24.87 20.20
CA LYS A 702 29.88 25.00 20.13
C LYS A 702 29.19 23.64 20.04
N ALA A 703 29.71 22.72 19.21
CA ALA A 703 29.19 21.36 19.10
C ALA A 703 29.27 20.62 20.45
N CYS A 704 30.43 20.66 21.13
CA CYS A 704 30.61 20.03 22.45
C CYS A 704 29.59 20.56 23.48
N ARG A 705 29.33 21.88 23.46
CA ARG A 705 28.36 22.51 24.36
C ARG A 705 26.93 22.02 24.13
N GLU A 706 26.52 21.90 22.87
CA GLU A 706 25.16 21.48 22.48
C GLU A 706 24.90 19.98 22.70
N LEU A 707 25.95 19.15 22.73
CA LEU A 707 25.81 17.71 22.98
C LEU A 707 25.43 17.39 24.43
N HIS A 708 25.68 18.31 25.37
CA HIS A 708 25.44 18.13 26.80
C HIS A 708 26.10 16.85 27.37
N LEU A 709 27.31 16.54 26.92
CA LEU A 709 28.11 15.41 27.38
C LEU A 709 29.23 15.89 28.33
N SER A 710 29.66 15.03 29.26
CA SER A 710 30.82 15.31 30.12
C SER A 710 32.13 15.37 29.31
N SER A 711 33.10 16.15 29.83
CA SER A 711 34.44 16.32 29.24
C SER A 711 35.16 14.99 29.07
N SER A 712 35.14 14.15 30.11
CA SER A 712 35.72 12.81 30.13
C SER A 712 35.08 11.88 29.09
N THR A 713 33.74 11.88 28.98
CA THR A 713 33.02 11.04 28.02
C THR A 713 33.38 11.38 26.58
N LEU A 714 33.38 12.68 26.25
CA LEU A 714 33.79 13.14 24.93
C LEU A 714 35.24 12.75 24.63
N GLU A 715 36.15 12.92 25.60
CA GLU A 715 37.55 12.56 25.41
C GLU A 715 37.71 11.07 25.10
N ILE A 716 37.00 10.19 25.82
CA ILE A 716 37.03 8.74 25.59
C ILE A 716 36.50 8.38 24.21
N LEU A 717 35.33 8.91 23.83
CA LEU A 717 34.68 8.61 22.55
C LEU A 717 35.51 9.12 21.36
N LEU A 718 36.07 10.31 21.47
CA LEU A 718 36.91 10.89 20.42
C LEU A 718 38.28 10.19 20.37
N ASN A 719 38.83 9.76 21.51
CA ASN A 719 40.07 8.95 21.57
C ASN A 719 39.92 7.55 21.00
N ASN A 720 38.71 7.00 21.05
CA ASN A 720 38.39 5.69 20.50
C ASN A 720 37.29 5.82 19.44
N PRO A 721 37.58 6.37 18.25
CA PRO A 721 36.56 6.67 17.25
C PRO A 721 35.78 5.44 16.76
N ARG A 722 36.35 4.23 16.93
CA ARG A 722 35.67 2.95 16.72
C ARG A 722 34.41 2.78 17.56
N PHE A 723 34.34 3.42 18.75
CA PHE A 723 33.15 3.41 19.60
C PHE A 723 31.98 4.17 18.95
N LEU A 724 32.24 5.09 18.02
CA LEU A 724 31.19 5.77 17.27
C LEU A 724 30.81 4.95 16.04
N ALA A 725 31.76 4.72 15.14
CA ALA A 725 31.61 3.89 13.94
C ALA A 725 32.97 3.40 13.45
N SER A 726 33.01 2.31 12.69
CA SER A 726 34.27 1.69 12.23
C SER A 726 35.17 2.63 11.41
N ASN A 727 34.55 3.53 10.62
CA ASN A 727 35.23 4.42 9.68
C ASN A 727 35.30 5.89 10.17
N ASN A 728 35.00 6.13 11.45
CA ASN A 728 34.97 7.48 11.98
C ASN A 728 36.40 8.02 12.22
N SER A 729 36.65 9.28 11.84
CA SER A 729 37.92 9.97 12.06
C SER A 729 38.03 10.63 13.44
N GLY A 730 36.93 10.75 14.19
CA GLY A 730 36.82 11.56 15.40
C GLY A 730 36.75 13.07 15.14
N THR A 731 36.72 13.48 13.87
CA THR A 731 36.60 14.90 13.48
C THR A 731 35.13 15.32 13.37
N LEU A 732 34.87 16.63 13.41
CA LEU A 732 33.52 17.19 13.33
C LEU A 732 32.96 16.99 11.91
N THR A 733 32.30 15.86 11.72
CA THR A 733 31.51 15.51 10.53
C THR A 733 30.04 15.38 10.89
N LEU A 734 29.17 15.31 9.88
CA LEU A 734 27.75 15.06 10.07
C LEU A 734 27.50 13.73 10.81
N GLN A 735 28.24 12.67 10.45
CA GLN A 735 28.15 11.36 11.09
C GLN A 735 28.58 11.42 12.55
N THR A 736 29.72 12.05 12.86
CA THR A 736 30.21 12.20 14.24
C THR A 736 29.22 12.97 15.10
N LEU A 737 28.69 14.10 14.59
CA LEU A 737 27.71 14.91 15.32
C LEU A 737 26.43 14.11 15.60
N TYR A 738 25.91 13.41 14.59
CA TYR A 738 24.72 12.57 14.73
C TYR A 738 24.92 11.47 15.80
N LEU A 739 26.02 10.72 15.73
CA LEU A 739 26.27 9.61 16.65
C LEU A 739 26.49 10.07 18.10
N LEU A 740 27.18 11.20 18.29
CA LEU A 740 27.31 11.81 19.62
C LEU A 740 25.96 12.32 20.16
N GLU A 741 25.09 12.85 19.30
CA GLU A 741 23.73 13.20 19.69
C GLU A 741 22.91 11.97 20.08
N ARG A 742 23.02 10.87 19.32
CA ARG A 742 22.34 9.60 19.65
C ARG A 742 22.84 9.03 20.98
N PHE A 743 24.14 9.08 21.24
CA PHE A 743 24.72 8.70 22.53
C PHE A 743 24.14 9.55 23.67
N SER A 744 24.14 10.87 23.52
CA SER A 744 23.57 11.82 24.48
C SER A 744 22.08 11.59 24.71
N LEU A 745 21.33 11.25 23.65
CA LEU A 745 19.91 10.94 23.74
C LEU A 745 19.67 9.62 24.49
N CYS A 746 20.48 8.59 24.22
CA CYS A 746 20.40 7.29 24.88
C CYS A 746 20.62 7.44 26.40
N ALA A 747 21.68 8.15 26.79
CA ALA A 747 21.98 8.42 28.20
C ALA A 747 20.83 9.17 28.89
N ARG A 748 20.28 10.21 28.24
CA ARG A 748 19.22 11.04 28.83
C ARG A 748 17.86 10.36 28.90
N ARG A 749 17.42 9.69 27.83
CA ARG A 749 16.05 9.14 27.74
C ARG A 749 15.81 7.95 28.65
N GLN A 750 16.83 7.12 28.87
CA GLN A 750 16.67 5.86 29.62
C GLN A 750 17.08 5.97 31.09
N ALA A 751 17.35 7.19 31.58
CA ALA A 751 17.82 7.47 32.94
C ALA A 751 19.10 6.69 33.33
N GLN A 752 19.93 6.35 32.33
CA GLN A 752 21.20 5.68 32.53
C GLN A 752 22.33 6.71 32.59
N SER A 753 23.39 6.45 33.37
CA SER A 753 24.56 7.32 33.38
C SER A 753 25.38 7.16 32.10
N GLU A 754 26.04 8.25 31.66
CA GLU A 754 27.02 8.22 30.56
C GLU A 754 28.06 7.11 30.78
N ASP A 755 28.50 6.93 32.03
CA ASP A 755 29.45 5.90 32.44
C ASP A 755 28.98 4.47 32.16
N THR A 756 27.68 4.19 32.28
CA THR A 756 27.14 2.84 32.05
C THR A 756 27.20 2.48 30.57
N LEU A 757 26.85 3.44 29.70
CA LEU A 757 26.93 3.25 28.25
C LEU A 757 28.39 3.16 27.77
N LEU A 758 29.29 3.98 28.33
CA LEU A 758 30.72 3.87 28.06
C LEU A 758 31.31 2.54 28.54
N HIS A 759 30.92 2.07 29.72
CA HIS A 759 31.34 0.78 30.25
C HIS A 759 30.91 -0.35 29.32
N TYR A 760 29.67 -0.32 28.83
CA TYR A 760 29.19 -1.26 27.81
C TYR A 760 30.07 -1.25 26.55
N LEU A 761 30.34 -0.06 25.97
CA LEU A 761 31.16 0.05 24.77
C LEU A 761 32.61 -0.41 24.98
N ARG A 762 33.19 -0.22 26.17
CA ARG A 762 34.52 -0.76 26.49
C ARG A 762 34.49 -2.29 26.51
N LEU A 763 33.55 -2.86 27.25
CA LEU A 763 33.38 -4.29 27.41
C LEU A 763 33.10 -5.01 26.08
N THR A 764 32.41 -4.36 25.13
CA THR A 764 32.20 -4.92 23.79
C THR A 764 33.45 -4.90 22.90
N ASN A 765 34.42 -4.03 23.18
CA ASN A 765 35.60 -3.83 22.34
C ASN A 765 36.90 -4.36 22.97
N GLU A 766 36.85 -4.89 24.20
CA GLU A 766 38.00 -5.49 24.92
C GLU A 766 38.53 -6.80 24.31
N ASP A 767 37.82 -7.38 23.32
CA ASP A 767 38.14 -8.70 22.74
C ASP A 767 39.19 -8.70 21.62
N ASP A 768 39.59 -7.55 21.06
CA ASP A 768 40.49 -7.55 19.89
C ASP A 768 41.99 -7.63 20.27
N GLU A 769 42.38 -7.54 21.56
CA GLU A 769 43.80 -7.32 21.95
C GLU A 769 44.32 -8.15 23.15
N ALA A 770 43.64 -9.17 23.70
CA ALA A 770 44.17 -9.87 24.89
C ALA A 770 44.01 -11.41 24.95
N ASP A 771 45.15 -12.05 25.19
CA ASP A 771 45.38 -13.45 25.58
C ASP A 771 44.44 -13.98 26.68
N LYS A 772 43.67 -15.02 26.34
CA LYS A 772 43.34 -16.29 27.06
C LYS A 772 43.27 -16.40 28.61
N THR A 773 43.33 -15.36 29.42
CA THR A 773 43.47 -15.53 30.89
C THR A 773 42.49 -14.77 31.79
N THR A 774 41.58 -13.97 31.23
CA THR A 774 40.47 -13.36 32.00
C THR A 774 39.13 -13.71 31.35
N SER A 775 38.14 -14.04 32.19
CA SER A 775 36.80 -14.47 31.79
C SER A 775 36.11 -13.41 30.94
N THR A 776 36.18 -13.58 29.62
CA THR A 776 35.44 -12.78 28.66
C THR A 776 33.94 -12.96 28.92
N PRO A 777 33.18 -11.86 29.08
CA PRO A 777 31.73 -11.96 29.27
C PRO A 777 31.12 -12.67 28.06
N SER A 778 30.22 -13.62 28.29
CA SER A 778 29.57 -14.35 27.20
C SER A 778 28.82 -13.36 26.30
N LYS A 779 28.71 -13.63 25.00
CA LYS A 779 27.91 -12.80 24.07
C LYS A 779 26.48 -12.57 24.58
N LYS A 780 25.94 -13.56 25.30
CA LYS A 780 24.63 -13.50 25.94
C LYS A 780 24.59 -12.48 27.09
N ASP A 781 25.68 -12.35 27.84
CA ASP A 781 25.80 -11.40 28.95
C ASP A 781 25.90 -9.97 28.42
N VAL A 782 26.63 -9.75 27.33
CA VAL A 782 26.73 -8.45 26.65
C VAL A 782 25.38 -7.98 26.11
N ASN A 783 24.66 -8.86 25.42
CA ASN A 783 23.30 -8.56 24.96
C ASN A 783 22.33 -8.33 26.14
N GLY A 784 22.54 -9.04 27.26
CA GLY A 784 21.83 -8.82 28.51
C GLY A 784 22.03 -7.41 29.07
N LEU A 785 23.27 -6.92 29.05
CA LEU A 785 23.61 -5.56 29.46
C LEU A 785 22.99 -4.51 28.52
N LEU A 786 23.04 -4.72 27.20
CA LEU A 786 22.41 -3.82 26.25
C LEU A 786 20.88 -3.78 26.43
N ALA A 787 20.26 -4.94 26.64
CA ALA A 787 18.83 -5.03 26.91
C ALA A 787 18.43 -4.28 28.19
N HIS A 788 19.23 -4.41 29.25
CA HIS A 788 19.04 -3.64 30.48
C HIS A 788 19.21 -2.13 30.25
N LEU A 789 20.23 -1.71 29.49
CA LEU A 789 20.43 -0.31 29.12
C LEU A 789 19.19 0.24 28.40
N LEU A 790 18.70 -0.50 27.41
CA LEU A 790 17.59 -0.09 26.54
C LEU A 790 16.20 -0.25 27.16
N ASN A 791 16.10 -0.77 28.40
CA ASN A 791 14.85 -1.22 29.02
C ASN A 791 14.04 -2.15 28.11
N TRP A 792 14.73 -3.08 27.44
CA TRP A 792 14.14 -4.03 26.51
C TRP A 792 14.47 -5.47 26.90
N THR A 793 13.92 -6.46 26.18
CA THR A 793 14.15 -7.87 26.51
C THR A 793 15.43 -8.40 25.86
N THR A 794 16.11 -9.32 26.54
CA THR A 794 17.37 -9.91 26.06
C THR A 794 17.19 -10.68 24.76
N ASP A 795 16.00 -11.25 24.55
CA ASP A 795 15.69 -12.07 23.39
C ASP A 795 15.52 -11.21 22.13
N GLU A 796 14.84 -10.07 22.24
CA GLU A 796 14.65 -9.12 21.14
C GLU A 796 15.99 -8.49 20.72
N VAL A 797 16.78 -8.05 21.70
CA VAL A 797 18.13 -7.52 21.42
C VAL A 797 19.03 -8.59 20.80
N SER A 798 19.01 -9.82 21.31
CA SER A 798 19.82 -10.90 20.74
C SER A 798 19.38 -11.31 19.33
N CYS A 799 18.09 -11.19 19.02
CA CYS A 799 17.56 -11.40 17.68
C CYS A 799 18.15 -10.38 16.69
N LEU A 800 18.21 -9.11 17.09
CA LEU A 800 18.79 -8.04 16.28
C LEU A 800 20.30 -8.15 16.16
N THR A 801 21.03 -8.30 17.28
CA THR A 801 22.49 -8.34 17.21
C THR A 801 23.02 -9.55 16.47
N ALA A 802 22.23 -10.63 16.32
CA ALA A 802 22.58 -11.77 15.48
C ALA A 802 22.78 -11.41 14.00
N GLN A 803 22.18 -10.30 13.53
CA GLN A 803 22.38 -9.75 12.18
C GLN A 803 23.69 -8.97 12.03
N LEU A 804 24.34 -8.59 13.14
CA LEU A 804 25.60 -7.87 13.11
C LEU A 804 26.79 -8.83 12.95
N PRO A 805 27.88 -8.44 12.27
CA PRO A 805 29.03 -9.31 12.03
C PRO A 805 29.65 -9.90 13.30
N SER A 806 29.73 -9.09 14.36
CA SER A 806 30.30 -9.46 15.66
C SER A 806 29.30 -10.19 16.57
N LYS A 807 28.03 -10.30 16.16
CA LYS A 807 26.87 -10.78 16.94
C LYS A 807 26.54 -9.93 18.18
N ARG A 808 27.09 -8.72 18.27
CA ARG A 808 26.89 -7.73 19.35
C ARG A 808 26.94 -6.32 18.75
N ALA A 809 26.41 -5.32 19.45
CA ALA A 809 26.57 -3.93 19.05
C ALA A 809 27.81 -3.35 19.75
N GLY A 810 28.93 -3.26 19.02
CA GLY A 810 30.22 -2.74 19.53
C GLY A 810 30.44 -1.25 19.27
N SER A 811 29.59 -0.62 18.45
CA SER A 811 29.66 0.81 18.12
C SER A 811 28.33 1.52 18.36
N MET A 812 28.38 2.84 18.50
CA MET A 812 27.18 3.67 18.65
C MET A 812 26.29 3.64 17.40
N GLU A 813 26.85 3.43 16.20
CA GLU A 813 26.08 3.22 14.97
C GLU A 813 25.22 1.95 15.05
N GLU A 814 25.78 0.85 15.57
CA GLU A 814 25.05 -0.40 15.79
C GLU A 814 24.03 -0.28 16.94
N VAL A 815 24.37 0.43 18.02
CA VAL A 815 23.44 0.69 19.13
C VAL A 815 22.27 1.57 18.66
N ASP A 816 22.54 2.62 17.88
CA ASP A 816 21.50 3.47 17.28
C ASP A 816 20.57 2.65 16.38
N TRP A 817 21.11 1.72 15.59
CA TRP A 817 20.28 0.81 14.81
C TRP A 817 19.34 -0.02 15.69
N VAL A 818 19.83 -0.60 16.79
CA VAL A 818 18.98 -1.33 17.75
C VAL A 818 17.91 -0.40 18.34
N MET A 819 18.25 0.85 18.68
CA MET A 819 17.28 1.84 19.17
C MET A 819 16.21 2.17 18.13
N ARG A 820 16.57 2.28 16.85
CA ARG A 820 15.61 2.51 15.75
C ARG A 820 14.72 1.29 15.52
N CYS A 821 15.25 0.07 15.63
CA CYS A 821 14.46 -1.17 15.63
C CYS A 821 13.46 -1.19 16.78
N GLN A 822 13.90 -0.84 18.00
CA GLN A 822 13.03 -0.76 19.19
C GLN A 822 11.87 0.22 18.95
N ALA A 823 12.17 1.43 18.48
CA ALA A 823 11.13 2.43 18.17
C ALA A 823 10.15 1.94 17.08
N CYS A 824 10.62 1.16 16.10
CA CYS A 824 9.76 0.54 15.10
C CYS A 824 8.88 -0.58 15.70
N CYS A 825 9.43 -1.41 16.58
CA CYS A 825 8.68 -2.44 17.31
C CYS A 825 7.58 -1.80 18.17
N GLU A 826 7.91 -0.73 18.91
CA GLU A 826 6.95 0.00 19.75
C GLU A 826 5.83 0.67 18.93
N SER A 827 6.16 1.27 17.78
CA SER A 827 5.15 1.92 16.93
C SER A 827 4.25 0.94 16.17
N THR A 828 4.78 -0.24 15.82
CA THR A 828 4.02 -1.24 15.05
C THR A 828 3.30 -2.27 15.93
N GLY A 829 3.84 -2.55 17.12
CA GLY A 829 3.43 -3.67 17.99
C GLY A 829 4.11 -4.99 17.63
N LEU A 830 5.05 -5.00 16.69
CA LEU A 830 5.75 -6.20 16.23
C LEU A 830 6.94 -6.56 17.14
N SER A 831 7.27 -7.85 17.23
CA SER A 831 8.56 -8.29 17.77
C SER A 831 9.69 -8.03 16.79
N ALA A 832 10.93 -7.98 17.26
CA ALA A 832 12.10 -7.72 16.42
C ALA A 832 12.28 -8.81 15.36
N ASN A 833 11.96 -10.07 15.67
CA ASN A 833 12.00 -11.17 14.70
C ASN A 833 11.01 -10.94 13.55
N ILE A 834 9.77 -10.56 13.86
CA ILE A 834 8.76 -10.28 12.81
C ILE A 834 9.13 -9.00 12.05
N LEU A 835 9.69 -7.98 12.72
CA LEU A 835 10.20 -6.78 12.06
C LEU A 835 11.28 -7.12 11.03
N LEU A 836 12.26 -7.95 11.38
CA LEU A 836 13.30 -8.42 10.46
C LEU A 836 12.69 -9.22 9.30
N LYS A 837 11.78 -10.17 9.58
CA LYS A 837 11.05 -10.90 8.53
C LYS A 837 10.30 -9.95 7.59
N ALA A 838 9.65 -8.92 8.12
CA ALA A 838 8.90 -7.94 7.34
C ALA A 838 9.83 -7.10 6.44
N THR A 839 10.99 -6.69 6.95
CA THR A 839 12.01 -6.04 6.12
C THR A 839 12.61 -7.00 5.09
N ASP A 840 12.62 -8.31 5.38
CA ASP A 840 13.15 -9.38 4.52
C ASP A 840 12.19 -9.85 3.41
N LEU A 841 10.95 -9.36 3.36
CA LEU A 841 10.02 -9.61 2.25
C LEU A 841 10.43 -8.91 0.94
N THR A 842 10.55 -9.66 -0.15
CA THR A 842 10.77 -9.16 -1.52
C THR A 842 9.65 -9.61 -2.46
N THR A 843 9.70 -9.21 -3.73
CA THR A 843 8.78 -9.73 -4.75
C THR A 843 8.96 -11.21 -5.07
N ASP A 844 10.07 -11.80 -4.64
CA ASP A 844 10.41 -13.21 -4.88
C ASP A 844 10.29 -14.06 -3.61
N SER A 845 9.90 -13.46 -2.48
CA SER A 845 9.59 -14.19 -1.24
C SER A 845 8.42 -15.16 -1.43
N ASN A 846 8.46 -16.26 -0.68
CA ASN A 846 7.43 -17.29 -0.74
C ASN A 846 6.12 -16.80 -0.10
N THR A 847 5.01 -17.42 -0.50
CA THR A 847 3.68 -17.14 0.07
C THR A 847 3.62 -17.41 1.57
N SER A 848 4.40 -18.37 2.07
CA SER A 848 4.55 -18.65 3.51
C SER A 848 5.12 -17.48 4.28
N ASP A 849 6.12 -16.78 3.72
CA ASP A 849 6.81 -15.69 4.41
C ASP A 849 5.89 -14.47 4.52
N TRP A 850 5.14 -14.20 3.44
CA TRP A 850 4.09 -13.18 3.44
C TRP A 850 2.98 -13.52 4.44
N LYS A 851 2.59 -14.79 4.55
CA LYS A 851 1.58 -15.25 5.51
C LYS A 851 2.03 -15.03 6.96
N ASP A 852 3.24 -15.47 7.30
CA ASP A 852 3.83 -15.31 8.64
C ASP A 852 3.78 -13.84 9.09
N VAL A 853 4.21 -12.92 8.22
CA VAL A 853 4.23 -11.49 8.52
C VAL A 853 2.81 -10.92 8.54
N GLY A 854 1.95 -11.27 7.58
CA GLY A 854 0.58 -10.77 7.49
C GLY A 854 -0.27 -11.13 8.70
N GLU A 855 -0.19 -12.39 9.17
CA GLU A 855 -0.90 -12.84 10.36
C GLU A 855 -0.35 -12.19 11.63
N ALA A 856 0.97 -12.05 11.76
CA ALA A 856 1.58 -11.38 12.91
C ALA A 856 1.23 -9.89 12.99
N VAL A 857 1.19 -9.20 11.85
CA VAL A 857 0.81 -7.79 11.77
C VAL A 857 -0.65 -7.59 12.16
N VAL A 858 -1.56 -8.46 11.71
CA VAL A 858 -2.97 -8.40 12.10
C VAL A 858 -3.13 -8.74 13.59
N ALA A 859 -2.38 -9.71 14.11
CA ALA A 859 -2.39 -10.04 15.53
C ALA A 859 -1.91 -8.87 16.40
N ALA A 860 -0.93 -8.09 15.96
CA ALA A 860 -0.43 -6.91 16.67
C ALA A 860 -1.39 -5.70 16.65
N CYS A 861 -2.48 -5.76 15.86
CA CYS A 861 -3.54 -4.74 15.89
C CYS A 861 -4.58 -5.00 16.98
N HIS A 862 -4.64 -6.22 17.52
CA HIS A 862 -5.57 -6.67 18.54
C HIS A 862 -4.86 -6.77 19.89
#